data_AF-A0A0G1ZXB2-F1
#
_entry.id   AF-A0A0G1ZXB2-F1
#
_cell.length_a   1.000
_cell.length_b   1.000
_cell.length_c   1.000
_cell.angle_alpha   90.00
_cell.angle_beta   90.00
_cell.angle_gamma   90.00
#
_symmetry.space_group_name_H-M   'P 1'
#
loop_
_entity.id
_entity.type
_entity.pdbx_description
1 polymer ?
#
loop_
_entity_poly.entity_id
_entity_poly.type
_entity_poly.pdbx_seq_one_letter_code
_entity_poly.pdbx_strand_id
1 'polypeptide(L)'
;MDIKTYIQLVVVVGVVLFGGVHAAWATTFYVDGATGHNANDGLSWGSAVATIQNAISKATQEGDVIEISGGTYSENVDANKAGVTLQGSKASGHESDVILSSTTFPYTARASGVSLHNVQIQGGSTFYSKAIRTTVSDVTIQDIGINGFFGIGISLESGTTNVLIRDVEVIDSITAISGDSSVTGVLDHVIARGYAPGSTPAAMVYLSGSANLSLMNSFIVGGYRYCVKTEGSAQVTIRNSIVGGCGLEYTQNSENYSLLAVDSSVIDIDDSIVNGYIRSPHTTISSGVTLGENVPVNTFPDVEQLSANEAYFILSVDGRDAISNADALAGVAEGFGAHISYFIDSPDAFVESDWDVVKDLVARGHDIGSRARSNHLLTNNGPFQIAYTGSDTNVSMSVINSGTLFFTQGDTSIDVLGPWDLVTEYPAVDGLCQAIDAHASYSCTLTITGAALDTLPDYPSTVLQDATTALSTAPTMIPYDKRSPAQGGRFFTEALVNTKQVIEESIGGGYEVVSLGYPGQQHDEPIRDMVEATGYLIARGSANIAKSDHLWTSLEDVYQTPLTLNYIQAKGTDYDTLSLSEQETRLRQFADAWAFSALQSALVGTLKVHGSDTLNTQELYWILDELTTHGVALVSLSEFRDLLDASWTTVDGRSFTKPLTDQTDYHLTFGSEQVDAGSAYASMATDADDLPLYGNPDIGPFEVQPTLELGTDLLPVGETTRVYEDGKFYSLDGSASGEADFSIEPSTGMLIFDETQARPWFADVFIDTWGFSESVESQWQEIAPSDTGSTLHTLGGFESAQVVLVFVQPEGGEQVLIAVPVSDHSGRITFLYEGGYSAPVTFLLDHDTTPPTQPALIQPSDNMMLYSTNVLLEWEEAVDTQSGPIGYVLSIDGIETETESLSTQYIAENLSCDSHEWFVVAQDAAGNQTASERGTFEVVCGRTAPSAGSGNTTDPGRPTSQTQDEQSQEEEQEEEDGIGGGGEYLLRSPITGEWEAVNEVHAASVIKSTSFSTVYYITQDFKRAPFPNEITYFTWFDSFDEIEMVTDATLSTLELALPIMPKPDVVLVKTPSTPEVYVMRDGQDDPTRPDLHWIETEEQAREWFGSLWALYVLDVDPTIISRLDVCEPCTVEDIDALLTTLTMRSLLMQRAQAG
;
A
#
# COMPACT_ATOMS: atom_id res chain seq x y z
N MET A 1 -24.92 77.87 2.04
CA MET A 1 -24.47 77.50 3.40
C MET A 1 -24.64 75.99 3.51
N ASP A 2 -23.95 75.19 2.69
CA ASP A 2 -22.50 75.14 2.41
C ASP A 2 -21.72 74.50 3.57
N ILE A 3 -21.23 73.29 3.29
CA ILE A 3 -20.64 72.32 4.22
C ILE A 3 -19.18 72.70 4.60
N LYS A 4 -18.54 73.61 3.85
CA LYS A 4 -17.12 73.93 4.00
C LYS A 4 -16.68 74.42 5.39
N THR A 5 -17.60 74.98 6.20
CA THR A 5 -17.27 75.51 7.54
C THR A 5 -17.12 74.41 8.61
N TYR A 6 -17.73 73.23 8.44
CA TYR A 6 -17.64 72.17 9.45
C TYR A 6 -16.34 71.35 9.34
N ILE A 7 -15.83 71.20 8.11
CA ILE A 7 -14.63 70.40 7.81
C ILE A 7 -13.34 71.03 8.38
N GLN A 8 -13.27 72.36 8.49
CA GLN A 8 -12.03 73.04 8.90
C GLN A 8 -11.71 72.98 10.40
N LEU A 9 -12.62 72.55 11.27
CA LEU A 9 -12.34 72.48 12.73
C LEU A 9 -11.78 71.11 13.18
N VAL A 10 -12.10 70.03 12.47
CA VAL A 10 -11.62 68.67 12.79
C VAL A 10 -10.15 68.49 12.38
N VAL A 11 -9.76 69.07 11.25
CA VAL A 11 -8.41 68.91 10.65
C VAL A 11 -7.29 69.56 11.48
N VAL A 12 -7.57 70.49 12.40
CA VAL A 12 -6.52 71.26 13.11
C VAL A 12 -6.12 70.63 14.46
N VAL A 13 -6.91 69.70 15.01
CA VAL A 13 -6.58 69.03 16.29
C VAL A 13 -5.89 67.67 16.10
N GLY A 14 -6.08 67.01 14.95
CA GLY A 14 -5.49 65.69 14.65
C GLY A 14 -4.01 65.70 14.22
N VAL A 15 -3.35 66.86 14.15
CA VAL A 15 -2.07 67.04 13.41
C VAL A 15 -0.82 67.13 14.31
N VAL A 16 -0.93 66.73 15.59
CA VAL A 16 0.17 66.89 16.58
C VAL A 16 0.59 65.57 17.27
N LEU A 17 -0.09 64.45 17.00
CA LEU A 17 0.15 63.18 17.73
C LEU A 17 0.38 61.92 16.86
N PHE A 18 0.77 62.10 15.60
CA PHE A 18 1.39 61.02 14.80
C PHE A 18 2.84 61.39 14.45
N GLY A 19 3.76 61.08 15.36
CA GLY A 19 5.17 60.94 15.00
C GLY A 19 5.33 59.66 14.18
N GLY A 20 5.40 59.80 12.86
CA GLY A 20 5.34 58.66 11.94
C GLY A 20 6.55 57.74 12.04
N VAL A 21 6.48 56.74 12.92
CA VAL A 21 7.24 55.50 12.77
C VAL A 21 6.85 54.91 11.42
N HIS A 22 7.74 55.02 10.44
CA HIS A 22 7.59 54.27 9.22
C HIS A 22 7.88 52.83 9.59
N ALA A 23 6.92 51.93 9.38
CA ALA A 23 7.27 50.52 9.20
C ALA A 23 8.14 50.48 7.94
N ALA A 24 9.45 50.33 8.14
CA ALA A 24 10.36 50.02 7.06
C ALA A 24 10.17 48.54 6.69
N TRP A 25 10.47 48.21 5.45
CA TRP A 25 10.10 46.94 4.83
C TRP A 25 11.32 46.01 4.83
N ALA A 26 11.08 44.70 4.99
CA ALA A 26 12.08 43.66 4.85
C ALA A 26 12.96 43.87 3.60
N THR A 27 14.26 43.71 3.75
CA THR A 27 15.27 43.96 2.71
C THR A 27 16.07 42.69 2.42
N THR A 28 16.16 42.31 1.13
CA THR A 28 17.07 41.25 0.68
C THR A 28 18.50 41.76 0.52
N PHE A 29 19.47 41.04 1.09
CA PHE A 29 20.90 41.27 0.96
C PHE A 29 21.57 40.09 0.24
N TYR A 30 22.24 40.39 -0.87
CA TYR A 30 22.83 39.41 -1.77
C TYR A 30 24.29 39.08 -1.44
N VAL A 31 24.64 37.80 -1.44
CA VAL A 31 25.99 37.27 -1.16
C VAL A 31 26.50 36.48 -2.36
N ASP A 32 27.68 36.83 -2.88
CA ASP A 32 28.39 36.10 -3.92
C ASP A 32 29.87 36.01 -3.54
N GLY A 33 30.32 34.82 -3.14
CA GLY A 33 31.71 34.56 -2.77
C GLY A 33 32.73 34.58 -3.92
N ALA A 34 32.27 34.57 -5.17
CA ALA A 34 33.12 34.57 -6.37
C ALA A 34 33.30 35.97 -6.99
N THR A 35 32.25 36.81 -7.00
CA THR A 35 32.28 38.16 -7.61
C THR A 35 31.95 39.32 -6.67
N GLY A 36 31.35 39.05 -5.51
CA GLY A 36 30.94 40.06 -4.54
C GLY A 36 32.11 40.73 -3.81
N HIS A 37 31.80 41.79 -3.04
CA HIS A 37 32.80 42.49 -2.24
C HIS A 37 32.21 43.12 -0.97
N ASN A 38 32.81 42.84 0.19
CA ASN A 38 32.34 43.26 1.53
C ASN A 38 32.32 44.78 1.84
N ALA A 39 32.52 45.61 0.82
CA ALA A 39 32.33 47.07 0.89
C ALA A 39 31.14 47.57 0.06
N ASN A 40 30.51 46.71 -0.74
CA ASN A 40 29.30 47.01 -1.50
C ASN A 40 28.10 47.19 -0.56
N ASP A 41 26.97 47.69 -1.04
CA ASP A 41 25.75 47.82 -0.22
C ASP A 41 25.09 46.46 0.09
N GLY A 42 25.13 45.51 -0.85
CA GLY A 42 24.47 44.20 -0.78
C GLY A 42 23.06 44.19 -1.37
N LEU A 43 22.58 45.29 -1.98
CA LEU A 43 21.16 45.46 -2.35
C LEU A 43 20.80 44.96 -3.76
N SER A 44 21.74 44.33 -4.47
CA SER A 44 21.52 43.62 -5.74
C SER A 44 22.65 42.62 -5.99
N TRP A 45 22.47 41.64 -6.88
CA TRP A 45 23.57 40.78 -7.35
C TRP A 45 24.77 41.58 -7.87
N GLY A 46 24.53 42.64 -8.65
CA GLY A 46 25.57 43.56 -9.14
C GLY A 46 26.26 44.40 -8.05
N SER A 47 25.79 44.34 -6.81
CA SER A 47 26.38 44.96 -5.62
C SER A 47 26.46 44.00 -4.42
N ALA A 48 26.55 42.69 -4.68
CA ALA A 48 26.60 41.64 -3.65
C ALA A 48 27.84 41.77 -2.74
N VAL A 49 27.73 41.28 -1.51
CA VAL A 49 28.87 41.12 -0.59
C VAL A 49 29.58 39.78 -0.81
N ALA A 50 30.80 39.63 -0.29
CA ALA A 50 31.61 38.42 -0.52
C ALA A 50 31.44 37.32 0.55
N THR A 51 30.90 37.65 1.72
CA THR A 51 30.79 36.71 2.86
C THR A 51 29.46 36.88 3.59
N ILE A 52 28.87 35.77 4.00
CA ILE A 52 27.53 35.69 4.60
C ILE A 52 27.45 36.54 5.88
N GLN A 53 28.48 36.49 6.74
CA GLN A 53 28.52 37.29 7.96
C GLN A 53 28.47 38.82 7.70
N ASN A 54 28.92 39.28 6.54
CA ASN A 54 28.87 40.70 6.17
C ASN A 54 27.44 41.14 5.83
N ALA A 55 26.67 40.29 5.16
CA ALA A 55 25.25 40.53 4.89
C ALA A 55 24.42 40.54 6.19
N ILE A 56 24.62 39.56 7.09
CA ILE A 56 24.01 39.57 8.44
C ILE A 56 24.38 40.85 9.21
N SER A 57 25.61 41.36 9.03
CA SER A 57 26.02 42.63 9.66
C SER A 57 25.25 43.85 9.13
N LYS A 58 24.73 43.78 7.90
CA LYS A 58 23.96 44.83 7.20
C LYS A 58 22.45 44.74 7.42
N ALA A 59 21.90 43.54 7.65
CA ALA A 59 20.52 43.36 8.09
C ALA A 59 20.26 44.17 9.37
N THR A 60 19.14 44.86 9.43
CA THR A 60 18.77 45.76 10.54
C THR A 60 17.32 45.62 10.99
N GLN A 61 16.52 44.78 10.32
CA GLN A 61 15.11 44.59 10.59
C GLN A 61 14.76 43.11 10.72
N GLU A 62 13.64 42.87 11.39
CA GLU A 62 12.92 41.60 11.39
C GLU A 62 12.35 41.36 9.97
N GLY A 63 12.54 40.16 9.43
CA GLY A 63 12.19 39.79 8.06
C GLY A 63 13.23 40.11 6.98
N ASP A 64 14.39 40.73 7.31
CA ASP A 64 15.47 40.91 6.33
C ASP A 64 15.99 39.52 5.86
N VAL A 65 16.22 39.35 4.55
CA VAL A 65 16.63 38.08 3.92
C VAL A 65 18.08 38.17 3.46
N ILE A 66 18.86 37.11 3.68
CA ILE A 66 20.22 36.95 3.15
C ILE A 66 20.17 35.89 2.04
N GLU A 67 20.22 36.34 0.78
CA GLU A 67 20.17 35.45 -0.39
C GLU A 67 21.59 35.15 -0.89
N ILE A 68 21.94 33.87 -0.94
CA ILE A 68 23.32 33.40 -1.11
C ILE A 68 23.47 32.69 -2.45
N SER A 69 24.36 33.18 -3.31
CA SER A 69 24.74 32.52 -4.56
C SER A 69 25.53 31.25 -4.27
N GLY A 70 25.27 30.20 -5.07
CA GLY A 70 26.00 28.94 -5.02
C GLY A 70 27.52 29.06 -5.00
N GLY A 71 28.16 28.13 -4.30
CA GLY A 71 29.60 28.10 -4.04
C GLY A 71 29.95 27.67 -2.62
N THR A 72 31.24 27.43 -2.37
CA THR A 72 31.74 27.01 -1.05
C THR A 72 32.18 28.20 -0.20
N TYR A 73 31.56 28.36 0.97
CA TYR A 73 31.83 29.43 1.94
C TYR A 73 32.60 28.87 3.15
N SER A 74 33.89 29.17 3.22
CA SER A 74 34.78 28.79 4.33
C SER A 74 34.80 29.83 5.46
N GLU A 75 33.63 30.10 6.05
CA GLU A 75 33.46 30.99 7.20
C GLU A 75 32.65 30.32 8.33
N ASN A 76 32.71 30.87 9.54
CA ASN A 76 31.82 30.49 10.64
C ASN A 76 30.70 31.55 10.71
N VAL A 77 29.46 31.17 10.40
CA VAL A 77 28.33 32.09 10.31
C VAL A 77 27.62 32.23 11.66
N ASP A 78 27.54 33.45 12.18
CA ASP A 78 26.91 33.81 13.45
C ASP A 78 25.63 34.64 13.16
N ALA A 79 24.47 33.98 13.17
CA ALA A 79 23.17 34.59 12.92
C ALA A 79 22.65 35.30 14.18
N ASN A 80 23.16 36.52 14.40
CA ASN A 80 22.92 37.35 15.60
C ASN A 80 21.95 38.53 15.37
N LYS A 81 21.10 38.46 14.34
CA LYS A 81 20.03 39.43 14.07
C LYS A 81 18.69 38.71 14.13
N ALA A 82 17.74 39.25 14.89
CA ALA A 82 16.44 38.62 15.06
C ALA A 82 15.59 38.73 13.79
N GLY A 83 14.80 37.71 13.48
CA GLY A 83 13.92 37.70 12.30
C GLY A 83 14.64 37.53 10.95
N VAL A 84 15.90 37.09 10.91
CA VAL A 84 16.69 37.06 9.65
C VAL A 84 16.74 35.67 9.04
N THR A 85 16.26 35.55 7.80
CA THR A 85 16.34 34.34 6.97
C THR A 85 17.66 34.32 6.20
N LEU A 86 18.34 33.18 6.18
CA LEU A 86 19.45 32.87 5.28
C LEU A 86 18.98 31.80 4.29
N GLN A 87 19.19 32.00 2.99
CA GLN A 87 18.76 31.03 1.99
C GLN A 87 19.76 30.89 0.83
N GLY A 88 19.99 29.66 0.37
CA GLY A 88 20.58 29.41 -0.94
C GLY A 88 19.65 29.91 -2.05
N SER A 89 20.18 30.67 -3.01
CA SER A 89 19.40 31.29 -4.08
C SER A 89 18.80 30.26 -5.04
N LYS A 90 17.61 30.56 -5.57
CA LYS A 90 17.01 29.88 -6.72
C LYS A 90 16.97 30.78 -7.97
N ALA A 91 17.74 31.89 -7.97
CA ALA A 91 17.81 32.85 -9.07
C ALA A 91 18.83 32.43 -10.14
N SER A 92 18.47 32.56 -11.42
CA SER A 92 19.33 32.05 -12.50
C SER A 92 20.65 32.82 -12.64
N GLY A 93 21.75 32.06 -12.70
CA GLY A 93 23.14 32.53 -12.56
C GLY A 93 23.72 32.35 -11.15
N HIS A 94 22.90 31.96 -10.16
CA HIS A 94 23.24 31.88 -8.74
C HIS A 94 22.71 30.59 -8.06
N GLU A 95 22.04 29.70 -8.81
CA GLU A 95 21.17 28.61 -8.36
C GLU A 95 21.86 27.27 -8.03
N SER A 96 23.19 27.27 -7.87
CA SER A 96 23.96 26.05 -7.51
C SER A 96 24.14 25.93 -5.99
N ASP A 97 24.58 24.75 -5.52
CA ASP A 97 24.69 24.42 -4.10
C ASP A 97 25.50 25.47 -3.30
N VAL A 98 24.90 25.95 -2.20
CA VAL A 98 25.60 26.75 -1.19
C VAL A 98 26.20 25.80 -0.16
N ILE A 99 27.53 25.71 -0.11
CA ILE A 99 28.24 24.75 0.74
C ILE A 99 28.96 25.49 1.88
N LEU A 100 28.45 25.41 3.10
CA LEU A 100 29.16 25.88 4.29
C LEU A 100 30.24 24.87 4.70
N SER A 101 31.46 25.34 4.96
CA SER A 101 32.56 24.47 5.36
C SER A 101 33.42 25.06 6.48
N SER A 102 33.46 24.37 7.62
CA SER A 102 34.29 24.73 8.77
C SER A 102 34.76 23.50 9.52
N THR A 103 35.94 23.59 10.14
CA THR A 103 36.47 22.56 11.04
C THR A 103 35.74 22.50 12.38
N THR A 104 34.92 23.51 12.72
CA THR A 104 34.32 23.66 14.05
C THR A 104 32.82 23.93 14.00
N PHE A 105 32.42 25.11 13.55
CA PHE A 105 31.04 25.62 13.61
C PHE A 105 30.69 26.39 12.30
N PRO A 106 30.27 25.68 11.23
CA PRO A 106 29.84 26.30 9.98
C PRO A 106 28.70 27.31 10.19
N TYR A 107 27.67 26.94 10.94
CA TYR A 107 26.54 27.82 11.29
C TYR A 107 26.25 27.86 12.79
N THR A 108 25.86 29.02 13.31
CA THR A 108 25.35 29.18 14.68
C THR A 108 24.23 30.22 14.75
N ALA A 109 23.03 29.79 15.17
CA ALA A 109 21.92 30.68 15.50
C ALA A 109 22.14 31.35 16.87
N ARG A 110 21.98 32.68 16.93
CA ARG A 110 22.22 33.50 18.14
C ARG A 110 21.20 34.63 18.39
N ALA A 111 20.18 34.74 17.56
CA ALA A 111 19.01 35.58 17.81
C ALA A 111 17.75 34.77 17.49
N SER A 112 16.60 35.16 18.05
CA SER A 112 15.32 34.49 17.80
C SER A 112 14.69 34.94 16.49
N GLY A 113 13.92 34.06 15.85
CA GLY A 113 13.32 34.25 14.54
C GLY A 113 14.32 34.09 13.37
N VAL A 114 15.39 33.31 13.53
CA VAL A 114 16.37 33.11 12.45
C VAL A 114 16.12 31.80 11.71
N SER A 115 16.21 31.84 10.39
CA SER A 115 15.96 30.69 9.54
C SER A 115 17.15 30.39 8.63
N LEU A 116 17.41 29.12 8.34
CA LEU A 116 18.42 28.66 7.39
C LEU A 116 17.77 27.70 6.39
N HIS A 117 17.84 28.02 5.10
CA HIS A 117 17.22 27.27 4.00
C HIS A 117 18.22 26.94 2.89
N ASN A 118 18.07 25.77 2.24
CA ASN A 118 18.74 25.41 0.98
C ASN A 118 20.28 25.53 1.05
N VAL A 119 20.89 24.77 1.96
CA VAL A 119 22.33 24.83 2.26
C VAL A 119 22.90 23.44 2.57
N GLN A 120 24.02 23.12 1.95
CA GLN A 120 24.82 21.91 2.23
C GLN A 120 25.93 22.23 3.24
N ILE A 121 26.25 21.29 4.15
CA ILE A 121 27.26 21.51 5.20
C ILE A 121 28.23 20.33 5.30
N GLN A 122 29.54 20.62 5.28
CA GLN A 122 30.60 19.62 5.34
C GLN A 122 31.80 20.03 6.21
N GLY A 123 32.64 19.06 6.58
CA GLY A 123 33.91 19.28 7.28
C GLY A 123 33.92 18.69 8.68
N GLY A 124 33.99 19.55 9.70
CA GLY A 124 34.28 19.11 11.07
C GLY A 124 35.77 18.78 11.27
N SER A 125 36.13 18.31 12.47
CA SER A 125 37.51 17.93 12.81
C SER A 125 37.65 17.28 14.19
N THR A 126 36.62 17.36 15.04
CA THR A 126 36.63 16.80 16.40
C THR A 126 35.23 16.37 16.82
N PHE A 127 35.14 15.51 17.84
CA PHE A 127 33.91 15.17 18.56
C PHE A 127 33.11 16.37 19.11
N TYR A 128 33.70 17.57 19.16
CA TYR A 128 33.07 18.81 19.64
C TYR A 128 32.69 19.79 18.52
N SER A 129 33.00 19.46 17.26
CA SER A 129 32.52 20.20 16.08
C SER A 129 31.01 20.01 15.94
N LYS A 130 30.30 21.04 15.48
CA LYS A 130 28.83 21.03 15.31
C LYS A 130 28.50 21.73 13.99
N ALA A 131 27.88 21.03 13.03
CA ALA A 131 27.61 21.58 11.70
C ALA A 131 26.62 22.75 11.78
N ILE A 132 25.52 22.51 12.51
CA ILE A 132 24.59 23.54 13.00
C ILE A 132 24.62 23.55 14.53
N ARG A 133 24.63 24.75 15.10
CA ARG A 133 24.48 24.97 16.54
C ARG A 133 23.42 26.03 16.80
N THR A 134 22.57 25.83 17.80
CA THR A 134 21.62 26.86 18.26
C THR A 134 21.58 26.91 19.79
N THR A 135 21.30 28.10 20.32
CA THR A 135 21.18 28.42 21.74
C THR A 135 20.01 29.39 22.00
N VAL A 136 19.04 29.46 21.08
CA VAL A 136 18.03 30.53 21.00
C VAL A 136 16.70 30.02 20.45
N SER A 137 15.61 30.71 20.80
CA SER A 137 14.26 30.31 20.43
C SER A 137 13.90 30.66 18.98
N ASP A 138 12.81 30.06 18.47
CA ASP A 138 12.18 30.44 17.20
C ASP A 138 13.16 30.33 16.02
N VAL A 139 13.64 29.12 15.77
CA VAL A 139 14.67 28.84 14.76
C VAL A 139 14.14 27.85 13.73
N THR A 140 14.24 28.17 12.45
CA THR A 140 13.92 27.22 11.36
C THR A 140 15.19 26.74 10.68
N ILE A 141 15.27 25.44 10.41
CA ILE A 141 16.35 24.78 9.66
C ILE A 141 15.65 23.94 8.59
N GLN A 142 15.84 24.25 7.32
CA GLN A 142 15.11 23.62 6.21
C GLN A 142 15.95 23.40 4.95
N ASP A 143 15.64 22.37 4.16
CA ASP A 143 16.36 21.99 2.94
C ASP A 143 17.89 21.85 3.17
N ILE A 144 18.30 21.10 4.21
CA ILE A 144 19.71 20.99 4.64
C ILE A 144 20.26 19.57 4.47
N GLY A 145 21.34 19.43 3.69
CA GLY A 145 22.17 18.23 3.70
C GLY A 145 23.43 18.41 4.56
N ILE A 146 23.74 17.42 5.39
CA ILE A 146 24.96 17.36 6.22
C ILE A 146 25.65 16.02 6.00
N ASN A 147 26.60 15.96 5.05
CA ASN A 147 27.25 14.72 4.64
C ASN A 147 28.72 14.67 5.11
N GLY A 148 29.10 13.56 5.79
CA GLY A 148 30.48 13.28 6.19
C GLY A 148 31.08 14.26 7.20
N PHE A 149 30.25 14.95 7.99
CA PHE A 149 30.72 15.95 8.95
C PHE A 149 31.30 15.29 10.21
N PHE A 150 32.61 15.42 10.44
CA PHE A 150 33.27 14.85 11.61
C PHE A 150 33.00 15.68 12.87
N GLY A 151 31.83 15.46 13.45
CA GLY A 151 31.25 16.12 14.62
C GLY A 151 29.77 15.77 14.78
N ILE A 152 29.03 16.57 15.55
CA ILE A 152 27.57 16.50 15.60
C ILE A 152 27.01 17.23 14.37
N GLY A 153 25.95 16.70 13.74
CA GLY A 153 25.20 17.39 12.69
C GLY A 153 24.51 18.63 13.25
N ILE A 154 23.31 18.47 13.80
CA ILE A 154 22.54 19.55 14.43
C ILE A 154 22.64 19.45 15.96
N SER A 155 22.99 20.55 16.61
CA SER A 155 23.15 20.60 18.06
C SER A 155 22.34 21.72 18.70
N LEU A 156 21.25 21.30 19.36
CA LEU A 156 20.30 22.12 20.08
C LEU A 156 20.77 22.25 21.54
N GLU A 157 21.27 23.43 21.91
CA GLU A 157 21.73 23.68 23.28
C GLU A 157 20.69 24.47 24.09
N SER A 158 20.89 24.53 25.41
CA SER A 158 19.97 25.17 26.34
C SER A 158 19.64 26.62 25.95
N GLY A 159 18.35 26.92 25.85
CA GLY A 159 17.80 28.16 25.29
C GLY A 159 17.12 28.00 23.93
N THR A 160 17.23 26.82 23.30
CA THR A 160 16.61 26.52 22.00
C THR A 160 15.16 26.02 22.15
N THR A 161 14.19 26.92 22.23
CA THR A 161 12.75 26.56 22.30
C THR A 161 12.01 26.98 21.04
N ASN A 162 11.02 26.20 20.59
CA ASN A 162 10.33 26.44 19.31
C ASN A 162 11.31 26.40 18.11
N VAL A 163 12.10 25.33 18.00
CA VAL A 163 12.86 25.02 16.77
C VAL A 163 12.01 24.18 15.81
N LEU A 164 12.11 24.45 14.52
CA LEU A 164 11.65 23.57 13.44
C LEU A 164 12.87 23.08 12.66
N ILE A 165 13.00 21.77 12.51
CA ILE A 165 13.92 21.11 11.60
C ILE A 165 13.04 20.37 10.60
N ARG A 166 13.04 20.79 9.33
CA ARG A 166 12.25 20.14 8.27
C ARG A 166 13.12 19.85 7.05
N ASP A 167 12.89 18.77 6.32
CA ASP A 167 13.56 18.48 5.03
C ASP A 167 15.10 18.45 5.21
N VAL A 168 15.57 17.63 6.16
CA VAL A 168 16.99 17.60 6.59
C VAL A 168 17.58 16.20 6.53
N GLU A 169 18.67 16.07 5.78
CA GLU A 169 19.48 14.87 5.71
C GLU A 169 20.79 15.02 6.49
N VAL A 170 21.13 14.01 7.30
CA VAL A 170 22.39 13.95 8.07
C VAL A 170 23.03 12.57 7.91
N ILE A 171 24.06 12.49 7.04
CA ILE A 171 24.81 11.27 6.71
C ILE A 171 26.21 11.29 7.34
N ASP A 172 26.63 10.15 7.89
CA ASP A 172 27.99 9.89 8.40
C ASP A 172 28.52 10.96 9.37
N SER A 173 27.61 11.53 10.15
CA SER A 173 27.93 12.32 11.34
C SER A 173 28.25 11.41 12.54
N ILE A 174 28.76 12.00 13.62
CA ILE A 174 29.02 11.26 14.87
C ILE A 174 27.69 11.08 15.63
N THR A 175 26.94 12.16 15.82
CA THR A 175 25.53 12.13 16.22
C THR A 175 24.80 13.05 15.27
N ALA A 176 23.71 12.58 14.66
CA ALA A 176 22.96 13.36 13.69
C ALA A 176 22.31 14.59 14.35
N ILE A 177 21.55 14.37 15.43
CA ILE A 177 20.88 15.45 16.19
C ILE A 177 21.09 15.26 17.70
N SER A 178 21.50 16.32 18.39
CA SER A 178 21.63 16.34 19.86
C SER A 178 20.79 17.44 20.50
N GLY A 179 20.08 17.16 21.59
CA GLY A 179 19.33 18.15 22.39
C GLY A 179 19.65 18.08 23.88
N ASP A 180 19.61 19.20 24.59
CA ASP A 180 19.89 19.29 26.04
C ASP A 180 18.76 20.03 26.80
N SER A 181 18.97 20.26 28.10
CA SER A 181 18.12 20.98 29.05
C SER A 181 17.43 22.23 28.46
N SER A 182 16.10 22.27 28.54
CA SER A 182 15.24 23.34 28.03
C SER A 182 15.27 23.54 26.50
N VAL A 183 15.44 22.45 25.73
CA VAL A 183 15.19 22.43 24.28
C VAL A 183 13.72 22.08 23.99
N THR A 184 13.07 22.78 23.05
CA THR A 184 11.75 22.36 22.51
C THR A 184 11.61 22.63 21.01
N GLY A 185 10.86 21.79 20.29
CA GLY A 185 10.68 21.91 18.84
C GLY A 185 10.16 20.65 18.14
N VAL A 186 10.16 20.69 16.81
CA VAL A 186 9.73 19.60 15.92
C VAL A 186 10.85 19.26 14.94
N LEU A 187 11.05 17.97 14.72
CA LEU A 187 11.83 17.36 13.65
C LEU A 187 10.81 16.70 12.71
N ASP A 188 10.86 17.02 11.43
CA ASP A 188 9.91 16.64 10.38
C ASP A 188 10.73 16.34 9.11
N HIS A 189 10.43 15.31 8.33
CA HIS A 189 11.23 14.94 7.12
C HIS A 189 12.75 14.86 7.39
N VAL A 190 13.13 14.18 8.50
CA VAL A 190 14.54 14.04 8.90
C VAL A 190 15.08 12.65 8.56
N ILE A 191 16.08 12.62 7.67
CA ILE A 191 16.85 11.42 7.32
C ILE A 191 18.16 11.45 8.12
N ALA A 192 18.38 10.47 9.00
CA ALA A 192 19.62 10.29 9.75
C ALA A 192 20.18 8.88 9.51
N ARG A 193 21.33 8.80 8.83
CA ARG A 193 21.89 7.54 8.32
C ARG A 193 23.40 7.45 8.53
N GLY A 194 23.89 6.26 8.88
CA GLY A 194 25.32 5.96 8.86
C GLY A 194 26.10 6.48 10.08
N TYR A 195 27.42 6.48 9.96
CA TYR A 195 28.34 6.64 11.09
C TYR A 195 29.78 6.93 10.63
N ALA A 196 30.37 8.02 11.13
CA ALA A 196 31.78 8.33 10.92
C ALA A 196 32.70 7.25 11.53
N PRO A 197 33.53 6.53 10.73
CA PRO A 197 34.35 5.41 11.21
C PRO A 197 35.27 5.74 12.40
N GLY A 198 35.27 4.88 13.41
CA GLY A 198 36.11 5.01 14.61
C GLY A 198 35.68 6.13 15.57
N SER A 199 34.49 6.71 15.40
CA SER A 199 33.92 7.68 16.34
C SER A 199 33.21 6.97 17.52
N THR A 200 33.09 7.63 18.68
CA THR A 200 32.34 7.10 19.85
C THR A 200 31.19 8.03 20.27
N PRO A 201 30.07 8.02 19.53
CA PRO A 201 28.78 8.52 19.98
C PRO A 201 27.99 7.46 20.74
N ALA A 202 26.85 7.86 21.31
CA ALA A 202 25.84 6.93 21.82
C ALA A 202 24.75 6.64 20.77
N ALA A 203 24.18 7.68 20.15
CA ALA A 203 22.99 7.57 19.31
C ALA A 203 23.02 8.50 18.08
N MET A 204 22.13 8.25 17.11
CA MET A 204 21.85 9.18 16.02
C MET A 204 21.05 10.39 16.50
N VAL A 205 19.98 10.16 17.27
CA VAL A 205 19.24 11.20 18.01
C VAL A 205 19.52 11.02 19.50
N TYR A 206 20.11 12.04 20.14
CA TYR A 206 20.50 11.99 21.55
C TYR A 206 19.99 13.19 22.35
N LEU A 207 19.08 12.96 23.29
CA LEU A 207 18.44 14.02 24.09
C LEU A 207 18.76 13.87 25.59
N SER A 208 19.19 14.96 26.23
CA SER A 208 19.54 15.01 27.65
C SER A 208 18.77 16.07 28.43
N GLY A 209 18.82 15.97 29.76
CA GLY A 209 18.33 17.02 30.66
C GLY A 209 16.82 17.12 30.67
N SER A 210 16.26 18.05 29.91
CA SER A 210 14.81 18.31 29.81
C SER A 210 14.41 18.82 28.42
N ALA A 211 15.05 18.29 27.38
CA ALA A 211 14.60 18.46 26.00
C ALA A 211 13.19 17.85 25.82
N ASN A 212 12.34 18.44 24.97
CA ASN A 212 11.07 17.88 24.56
C ASN A 212 10.86 18.13 23.06
N LEU A 213 10.94 17.09 22.24
CA LEU A 213 10.89 17.19 20.77
C LEU A 213 9.83 16.25 20.19
N SER A 214 9.14 16.68 19.13
CA SER A 214 8.50 15.74 18.21
C SER A 214 9.48 15.31 17.13
N LEU A 215 9.34 14.08 16.65
CA LEU A 215 9.98 13.50 15.48
C LEU A 215 8.88 12.90 14.61
N MET A 216 8.70 13.42 13.40
CA MET A 216 7.60 13.10 12.50
C MET A 216 8.15 12.84 11.09
N ASN A 217 7.50 11.99 10.30
CA ASN A 217 7.84 11.76 8.89
C ASN A 217 9.34 11.47 8.66
N SER A 218 9.96 10.67 9.54
CA SER A 218 11.43 10.63 9.69
C SER A 218 12.04 9.22 9.65
N PHE A 219 13.28 9.15 9.17
CA PHE A 219 14.01 7.91 8.93
C PHE A 219 15.34 7.90 9.71
N ILE A 220 15.41 7.16 10.82
CA ILE A 220 16.54 7.17 11.75
C ILE A 220 17.17 5.77 11.85
N VAL A 221 18.27 5.53 11.11
CA VAL A 221 18.91 4.21 11.06
C VAL A 221 20.45 4.23 11.13
N GLY A 222 21.06 3.07 11.37
CA GLY A 222 22.51 2.92 11.30
C GLY A 222 23.27 3.53 12.49
N GLY A 223 22.60 3.72 13.62
CA GLY A 223 23.22 4.22 14.84
C GLY A 223 24.23 3.23 15.45
N TYR A 224 25.38 3.74 15.91
CA TYR A 224 26.49 2.90 16.40
C TYR A 224 26.12 1.99 17.60
N ARG A 225 25.22 2.44 18.48
CA ARG A 225 24.64 1.66 19.60
C ARG A 225 23.13 1.85 19.74
N TYR A 226 22.66 3.08 19.55
CA TYR A 226 21.25 3.44 19.64
C TYR A 226 20.80 4.23 18.42
N CYS A 227 19.54 4.08 18.00
CA CYS A 227 18.95 5.00 17.02
C CYS A 227 18.54 6.29 17.75
N VAL A 228 17.64 6.16 18.71
CA VAL A 228 17.20 7.24 19.62
C VAL A 228 17.60 6.90 21.05
N LYS A 229 18.27 7.85 21.73
CA LYS A 229 18.51 7.79 23.17
C LYS A 229 18.04 9.05 23.88
N THR A 230 17.28 8.89 24.97
CA THR A 230 16.91 9.95 25.90
C THR A 230 17.46 9.68 27.31
N GLU A 231 17.80 10.73 28.07
CA GLU A 231 18.28 10.63 29.46
C GLU A 231 17.85 11.81 30.36
N GLY A 232 18.04 11.67 31.67
CA GLY A 232 17.59 12.66 32.67
C GLY A 232 16.07 12.73 32.78
N SER A 233 15.48 13.76 32.17
CA SER A 233 14.03 13.99 32.08
C SER A 233 13.61 14.49 30.68
N ALA A 234 14.39 14.12 29.66
CA ALA A 234 14.06 14.40 28.27
C ALA A 234 12.81 13.63 27.79
N GLN A 235 12.11 14.16 26.81
CA GLN A 235 10.92 13.56 26.19
C GLN A 235 11.08 13.61 24.67
N VAL A 236 10.64 12.56 23.98
CA VAL A 236 10.47 12.58 22.52
C VAL A 236 9.22 11.81 22.12
N THR A 237 8.44 12.41 21.24
CA THR A 237 7.26 11.82 20.60
C THR A 237 7.64 11.49 19.16
N ILE A 238 7.52 10.23 18.74
CA ILE A 238 7.89 9.72 17.42
C ILE A 238 6.62 9.27 16.69
N ARG A 239 6.36 9.74 15.47
CA ARG A 239 5.21 9.38 14.63
C ARG A 239 5.60 9.28 13.16
N ASN A 240 4.86 8.51 12.35
CA ASN A 240 5.08 8.39 10.91
C ASN A 240 6.57 8.17 10.56
N SER A 241 7.22 7.22 11.24
CA SER A 241 8.69 7.14 11.23
C SER A 241 9.22 5.71 11.21
N ILE A 242 10.40 5.52 10.62
CA ILE A 242 11.13 4.25 10.66
C ILE A 242 12.36 4.42 11.55
N VAL A 243 12.51 3.56 12.56
CA VAL A 243 13.62 3.58 13.51
C VAL A 243 14.22 2.18 13.68
N GLY A 244 15.43 1.94 13.15
CA GLY A 244 16.02 0.60 13.18
C GLY A 244 17.46 0.49 12.67
N GLY A 245 17.97 -0.72 12.53
CA GLY A 245 19.31 -0.96 11.97
C GLY A 245 20.48 -0.46 12.84
N CYS A 246 20.31 -0.36 14.15
CA CYS A 246 21.31 0.20 15.08
C CYS A 246 22.03 -0.86 15.93
N GLY A 247 23.31 -0.62 16.27
CA GLY A 247 24.17 -1.52 17.06
C GLY A 247 25.36 -2.11 16.29
N LEU A 248 25.95 -1.34 15.36
CA LEU A 248 26.81 -1.86 14.28
C LEU A 248 28.03 -2.70 14.69
N GLU A 249 28.76 -2.30 15.74
CA GLU A 249 30.11 -2.84 16.01
C GLU A 249 30.35 -3.35 17.45
N TYR A 250 29.45 -3.16 18.41
CA TYR A 250 29.78 -3.45 19.82
C TYR A 250 29.44 -4.87 20.28
N THR A 251 30.34 -5.45 21.08
CA THR A 251 30.28 -6.84 21.55
C THR A 251 29.10 -7.12 22.49
N GLN A 252 28.70 -8.40 22.59
CA GLN A 252 27.54 -8.93 23.33
C GLN A 252 27.49 -8.64 24.87
N ASN A 253 28.37 -7.77 25.39
CA ASN A 253 28.42 -7.36 26.79
C ASN A 253 27.93 -5.90 27.02
N SER A 254 27.34 -5.25 26.02
CA SER A 254 26.62 -3.99 26.20
C SER A 254 25.18 -4.07 25.70
N GLU A 255 24.28 -3.44 26.44
CA GLU A 255 22.90 -3.25 26.04
C GLU A 255 22.85 -2.29 24.83
N ASN A 256 22.49 -2.83 23.67
CA ASN A 256 22.17 -2.08 22.45
C ASN A 256 20.64 -1.96 22.36
N TYR A 257 20.11 -0.87 21.81
CA TYR A 257 18.67 -0.59 21.76
C TYR A 257 18.32 0.20 20.50
N SER A 258 17.19 -0.08 19.84
CA SER A 258 16.65 0.87 18.83
C SER A 258 16.21 2.17 19.55
N LEU A 259 15.52 2.01 20.68
CA LEU A 259 14.98 3.09 21.52
C LEU A 259 15.41 2.92 23.00
N LEU A 260 16.24 3.84 23.51
CA LEU A 260 16.74 3.83 24.89
C LEU A 260 16.37 5.10 25.66
N ALA A 261 15.44 4.97 26.61
CA ALA A 261 15.14 5.96 27.63
C ALA A 261 15.75 5.53 28.98
N VAL A 262 16.50 6.44 29.62
CA VAL A 262 17.08 6.20 30.97
C VAL A 262 16.71 7.31 31.98
N ASP A 263 17.04 7.09 33.25
CA ASP A 263 16.66 7.93 34.40
C ASP A 263 15.15 8.09 34.56
N SER A 264 14.60 9.23 34.14
CA SER A 264 13.17 9.58 34.11
C SER A 264 12.77 10.23 32.77
N SER A 265 13.54 9.95 31.72
CA SER A 265 13.19 10.32 30.35
C SER A 265 12.14 9.37 29.76
N VAL A 266 11.48 9.81 28.69
CA VAL A 266 10.43 9.05 27.99
C VAL A 266 10.67 9.10 26.49
N ILE A 267 10.42 7.99 25.81
CA ILE A 267 10.18 7.92 24.36
C ILE A 267 8.73 7.46 24.19
N ASP A 268 7.98 8.11 23.32
CA ASP A 268 6.58 7.79 23.03
C ASP A 268 6.43 7.62 21.52
N ILE A 269 6.20 6.39 21.04
CA ILE A 269 6.17 6.06 19.61
C ILE A 269 4.86 5.39 19.23
N ASP A 270 4.27 5.83 18.11
CA ASP A 270 3.07 5.26 17.50
C ASP A 270 3.13 5.43 15.97
N ASP A 271 2.32 4.68 15.22
CA ASP A 271 2.22 4.75 13.75
C ASP A 271 3.62 4.79 13.10
N SER A 272 4.47 3.82 13.46
CA SER A 272 5.92 3.86 13.18
C SER A 272 6.54 2.46 13.23
N ILE A 273 7.46 2.16 12.31
CA ILE A 273 8.17 0.87 12.27
C ILE A 273 9.39 0.90 13.18
N VAL A 274 9.49 -0.06 14.12
CA VAL A 274 10.72 -0.32 14.87
C VAL A 274 11.38 -1.59 14.37
N ASN A 275 12.52 -1.42 13.68
CA ASN A 275 13.20 -2.50 12.97
C ASN A 275 14.52 -2.91 13.67
N GLY A 276 14.91 -4.19 13.52
CA GLY A 276 16.06 -4.82 14.17
C GLY A 276 17.41 -4.42 13.57
N TYR A 277 18.48 -5.12 13.94
CA TYR A 277 19.79 -4.98 13.30
C TYR A 277 20.51 -6.33 13.11
N ILE A 278 21.10 -6.52 11.94
CA ILE A 278 22.05 -7.57 11.49
C ILE A 278 22.70 -8.47 12.56
N ARG A 279 23.36 -7.90 13.59
CA ARG A 279 24.08 -8.70 14.62
C ARG A 279 23.20 -9.22 15.75
N SER A 280 21.98 -8.71 15.87
CA SER A 280 20.99 -8.96 16.92
C SER A 280 19.66 -8.31 16.49
N PRO A 281 18.78 -9.02 15.75
CA PRO A 281 17.51 -8.44 15.26
C PRO A 281 16.55 -8.04 16.37
N HIS A 282 16.84 -8.35 17.64
CA HIS A 282 16.20 -7.76 18.80
C HIS A 282 16.14 -6.23 18.70
N THR A 283 14.97 -5.73 18.35
CA THR A 283 14.40 -4.39 18.50
C THR A 283 14.35 -3.99 19.97
N THR A 284 15.51 -4.02 20.63
CA THR A 284 15.57 -3.92 22.08
C THR A 284 15.13 -2.53 22.45
N ILE A 285 14.07 -2.46 23.27
CA ILE A 285 13.39 -1.25 23.69
C ILE A 285 13.47 -1.20 25.21
N SER A 286 13.89 -0.07 25.76
CA SER A 286 14.00 0.10 27.22
C SER A 286 12.62 0.28 27.88
N SER A 287 12.49 -0.02 29.17
CA SER A 287 11.21 0.13 29.89
C SER A 287 10.76 1.59 30.14
N GLY A 288 11.48 2.59 29.62
CA GLY A 288 11.07 3.99 29.58
C GLY A 288 10.45 4.42 28.25
N VAL A 289 10.19 3.47 27.34
CA VAL A 289 9.50 3.70 26.07
C VAL A 289 8.05 3.25 26.18
N THR A 290 7.13 4.10 25.72
CA THR A 290 5.73 3.74 25.43
C THR A 290 5.65 3.40 23.95
N LEU A 291 5.09 2.23 23.64
CA LEU A 291 4.62 1.89 22.30
C LEU A 291 3.10 2.12 22.28
N GLY A 292 2.60 2.75 21.22
CA GLY A 292 1.18 2.76 20.91
C GLY A 292 0.72 1.46 20.26
N GLU A 293 -0.48 1.48 19.66
CA GLU A 293 -1.09 0.27 19.11
C GLU A 293 -0.58 -0.03 17.69
N ASN A 294 -0.10 0.99 16.96
CA ASN A 294 0.26 0.89 15.54
C ASN A 294 1.79 0.88 15.34
N VAL A 295 2.50 0.10 16.17
CA VAL A 295 3.96 -0.03 16.14
C VAL A 295 4.35 -1.46 15.80
N PRO A 296 4.52 -1.82 14.51
CA PRO A 296 5.16 -3.08 14.13
C PRO A 296 6.61 -3.11 14.63
N VAL A 297 6.93 -4.16 15.39
CA VAL A 297 8.22 -4.36 16.06
C VAL A 297 8.85 -5.64 15.55
N ASN A 298 9.91 -5.51 14.74
CA ASN A 298 10.52 -6.63 14.01
C ASN A 298 9.50 -7.37 13.10
N THR A 299 8.53 -6.63 12.57
CA THR A 299 7.82 -6.95 11.33
C THR A 299 8.54 -6.25 10.19
N PHE A 300 8.46 -6.78 8.98
CA PHE A 300 9.10 -6.20 7.81
C PHE A 300 8.03 -5.71 6.86
N PRO A 301 8.03 -4.40 6.54
CA PRO A 301 7.20 -3.92 5.47
C PRO A 301 7.73 -4.48 4.15
N ASP A 302 6.84 -5.03 3.34
CA ASP A 302 7.12 -5.13 1.91
C ASP A 302 7.28 -3.70 1.37
N VAL A 303 8.46 -3.39 0.84
CA VAL A 303 8.85 -2.08 0.28
C VAL A 303 9.40 -2.26 -1.13
N GLU A 304 9.12 -1.32 -2.04
CA GLU A 304 9.34 -1.56 -3.48
C GLU A 304 10.81 -1.80 -3.87
N GLN A 305 11.76 -0.93 -3.46
CA GLN A 305 13.15 -1.00 -3.97
C GLN A 305 14.22 -0.50 -3.00
N LEU A 306 15.07 -1.43 -2.51
CA LEU A 306 16.24 -1.10 -1.70
C LEU A 306 17.49 -1.86 -2.16
N SER A 307 18.47 -1.17 -2.77
CA SER A 307 19.72 -1.79 -3.25
C SER A 307 20.75 -1.98 -2.10
N ALA A 308 21.46 -3.12 -1.98
CA ALA A 308 22.00 -3.95 -3.07
C ALA A 308 21.64 -5.45 -3.00
N ASN A 309 21.77 -6.12 -4.14
CA ASN A 309 21.07 -7.36 -4.46
C ASN A 309 21.89 -8.64 -4.23
N GLU A 310 22.70 -8.72 -3.16
CA GLU A 310 23.57 -9.88 -2.92
C GLU A 310 23.80 -10.15 -1.42
N ALA A 311 23.06 -11.08 -0.83
CA ALA A 311 23.19 -11.54 0.55
C ALA A 311 23.38 -13.05 0.60
N TYR A 312 24.22 -13.53 1.52
CA TYR A 312 24.61 -14.94 1.63
C TYR A 312 24.36 -15.50 3.03
N PHE A 313 23.68 -16.64 3.14
CA PHE A 313 23.38 -17.29 4.43
C PHE A 313 23.88 -18.74 4.48
N ILE A 314 24.66 -19.06 5.52
CA ILE A 314 25.36 -20.34 5.68
C ILE A 314 24.89 -21.04 6.96
N LEU A 315 24.15 -22.15 6.83
CA LEU A 315 23.85 -22.98 8.00
C LEU A 315 25.08 -23.79 8.42
N SER A 316 25.57 -23.57 9.65
CA SER A 316 26.65 -24.35 10.25
C SER A 316 26.14 -25.23 11.39
N VAL A 317 26.35 -26.55 11.27
CA VAL A 317 26.00 -27.54 12.30
C VAL A 317 27.29 -27.99 13.00
N ASP A 318 27.30 -28.00 14.33
CA ASP A 318 28.51 -28.18 15.14
C ASP A 318 28.51 -29.50 15.94
N GLY A 319 29.56 -30.32 15.76
CA GLY A 319 29.98 -31.40 16.67
C GLY A 319 29.44 -32.80 16.35
N ARG A 320 30.14 -33.85 16.80
CA ARG A 320 29.80 -35.26 16.45
C ARG A 320 28.37 -35.61 16.86
N ASP A 321 27.96 -35.22 18.07
CA ASP A 321 26.70 -35.67 18.68
C ASP A 321 25.48 -35.00 18.01
N ALA A 322 25.72 -34.02 17.14
CA ALA A 322 24.71 -33.39 16.29
C ALA A 322 24.45 -34.14 14.96
N ILE A 323 25.14 -35.24 14.64
CA ILE A 323 25.06 -35.89 13.30
C ILE A 323 23.62 -36.19 12.84
N SER A 324 22.76 -36.72 13.72
CA SER A 324 21.36 -37.00 13.39
C SER A 324 20.53 -35.74 13.14
N ASN A 325 20.95 -34.60 13.69
CA ASN A 325 20.35 -33.30 13.39
C ASN A 325 20.94 -32.74 12.08
N ALA A 326 22.27 -32.86 11.86
CA ALA A 326 22.91 -32.45 10.62
C ALA A 326 22.27 -33.12 9.38
N ASP A 327 22.02 -34.43 9.44
CA ASP A 327 21.33 -35.18 8.38
C ASP A 327 19.89 -34.72 8.16
N ALA A 328 19.14 -34.49 9.23
CA ALA A 328 17.75 -34.03 9.16
C ALA A 328 17.65 -32.58 8.62
N LEU A 329 18.54 -31.69 9.06
CA LEU A 329 18.62 -30.29 8.61
C LEU A 329 19.13 -30.19 7.16
N ALA A 330 20.04 -31.08 6.74
CA ALA A 330 20.49 -31.19 5.35
C ALA A 330 19.33 -31.49 4.39
N GLY A 331 18.48 -32.48 4.72
CA GLY A 331 17.29 -32.81 3.93
C GLY A 331 16.23 -31.69 3.85
N VAL A 332 16.29 -30.69 4.74
CA VAL A 332 15.49 -29.45 4.62
C VAL A 332 16.17 -28.46 3.68
N ALA A 333 17.48 -28.23 3.85
CA ALA A 333 18.26 -27.33 3.00
C ALA A 333 18.24 -27.74 1.52
N GLU A 334 18.28 -29.04 1.22
CA GLU A 334 18.11 -29.59 -0.13
C GLU A 334 16.80 -29.18 -0.81
N GLY A 335 15.71 -29.02 -0.04
CA GLY A 335 14.42 -28.55 -0.55
C GLY A 335 14.48 -27.14 -1.15
N PHE A 336 15.42 -26.32 -0.65
CA PHE A 336 15.72 -24.96 -1.13
C PHE A 336 16.95 -24.92 -2.06
N GLY A 337 17.46 -26.09 -2.49
CA GLY A 337 18.65 -26.19 -3.34
C GLY A 337 19.97 -25.83 -2.63
N ALA A 338 19.97 -25.82 -1.29
CA ALA A 338 21.06 -25.31 -0.47
C ALA A 338 21.86 -26.43 0.23
N HIS A 339 23.12 -26.16 0.55
CA HIS A 339 23.97 -27.09 1.27
C HIS A 339 24.37 -26.56 2.66
N ILE A 340 24.27 -27.44 3.67
CA ILE A 340 24.76 -27.15 5.03
C ILE A 340 26.29 -27.29 5.13
N SER A 341 26.87 -26.73 6.20
CA SER A 341 28.26 -26.98 6.61
C SER A 341 28.31 -27.71 7.95
N TYR A 342 28.68 -28.99 7.95
CA TYR A 342 28.74 -29.82 9.15
C TYR A 342 30.18 -29.94 9.67
N PHE A 343 30.43 -29.44 10.88
CA PHE A 343 31.77 -29.37 11.49
C PHE A 343 31.97 -30.48 12.52
N ILE A 344 32.70 -31.53 12.13
CA ILE A 344 32.93 -32.73 12.95
C ILE A 344 34.06 -32.49 13.97
N ASP A 345 33.74 -32.64 15.25
CA ASP A 345 34.72 -32.96 16.31
C ASP A 345 34.73 -34.47 16.60
N SER A 346 35.70 -34.95 17.37
CA SER A 346 35.78 -36.32 17.87
C SER A 346 35.56 -37.43 16.81
N PRO A 347 36.13 -37.33 15.58
CA PRO A 347 35.80 -38.25 14.48
C PRO A 347 36.16 -39.71 14.79
N ASP A 348 37.16 -39.96 15.62
CA ASP A 348 37.55 -41.29 16.11
C ASP A 348 36.47 -41.99 16.96
N ALA A 349 35.46 -41.26 17.42
CA ALA A 349 34.34 -41.80 18.20
C ALA A 349 33.13 -42.23 17.35
N PHE A 350 33.09 -41.89 16.05
CA PHE A 350 32.04 -42.32 15.14
C PHE A 350 32.16 -43.82 14.80
N VAL A 351 31.03 -44.51 14.78
CA VAL A 351 30.91 -45.89 14.29
C VAL A 351 30.67 -45.94 12.78
N GLU A 352 30.76 -47.12 12.19
CA GLU A 352 30.65 -47.33 10.73
C GLU A 352 29.35 -46.75 10.14
N SER A 353 28.22 -46.82 10.86
CA SER A 353 26.93 -46.24 10.46
C SER A 353 26.92 -44.70 10.46
N ASP A 354 27.71 -44.06 11.32
CA ASP A 354 27.77 -42.61 11.41
C ASP A 354 28.55 -42.08 10.19
N TRP A 355 29.65 -42.76 9.86
CA TRP A 355 30.40 -42.48 8.64
C TRP A 355 29.62 -42.77 7.36
N ASP A 356 28.66 -43.70 7.36
CA ASP A 356 27.77 -43.90 6.22
C ASP A 356 26.83 -42.70 6.01
N VAL A 357 26.35 -42.05 7.08
CA VAL A 357 25.60 -40.78 6.99
C VAL A 357 26.49 -39.64 6.51
N VAL A 358 27.74 -39.52 7.01
CA VAL A 358 28.67 -38.48 6.53
C VAL A 358 29.02 -38.65 5.04
N LYS A 359 29.21 -39.88 4.56
CA LYS A 359 29.44 -40.16 3.12
C LYS A 359 28.20 -39.82 2.28
N ASP A 360 27.00 -40.06 2.80
CA ASP A 360 25.75 -39.74 2.12
C ASP A 360 25.54 -38.22 2.01
N LEU A 361 25.83 -37.47 3.09
CA LEU A 361 25.87 -36.00 3.07
C LEU A 361 26.84 -35.46 2.00
N VAL A 362 28.06 -36.01 1.90
CA VAL A 362 29.02 -35.64 0.84
C VAL A 362 28.50 -36.00 -0.55
N ALA A 363 27.82 -37.15 -0.70
CA ALA A 363 27.23 -37.57 -1.97
C ALA A 363 26.04 -36.69 -2.41
N ARG A 364 25.38 -36.02 -1.45
CA ARG A 364 24.32 -35.02 -1.67
C ARG A 364 24.84 -33.60 -1.88
N GLY A 365 26.13 -33.34 -1.58
CA GLY A 365 26.82 -32.08 -1.90
C GLY A 365 27.23 -31.24 -0.68
N HIS A 366 26.97 -31.70 0.55
CA HIS A 366 27.21 -30.91 1.75
C HIS A 366 28.69 -30.75 2.13
N ASP A 367 29.00 -29.60 2.72
CA ASP A 367 30.33 -29.28 3.24
C ASP A 367 30.57 -30.00 4.56
N ILE A 368 31.58 -30.87 4.61
CA ILE A 368 32.02 -31.56 5.81
C ILE A 368 33.33 -30.95 6.27
N GLY A 369 33.22 -29.98 7.18
CA GLY A 369 34.34 -29.33 7.81
C GLY A 369 34.85 -30.06 9.06
N SER A 370 36.00 -29.62 9.58
CA SER A 370 36.49 -30.10 10.88
C SER A 370 36.18 -29.11 12.02
N ARG A 371 36.20 -29.60 13.26
CA ARG A 371 35.95 -28.81 14.47
C ARG A 371 36.99 -29.04 15.56
N ALA A 372 38.22 -29.33 15.14
CA ALA A 372 39.32 -29.84 15.96
C ALA A 372 39.04 -31.17 16.69
N ARG A 373 40.09 -31.96 16.94
CA ARG A 373 39.96 -33.40 17.23
C ARG A 373 39.01 -33.75 18.37
N SER A 374 38.90 -32.94 19.42
CA SER A 374 37.87 -33.14 20.46
C SER A 374 37.29 -31.80 20.96
N ASN A 375 37.00 -30.86 20.03
CA ASN A 375 36.33 -29.58 20.30
C ASN A 375 37.12 -28.66 21.26
N HIS A 376 38.43 -28.59 21.06
CA HIS A 376 39.37 -27.93 21.98
C HIS A 376 39.65 -26.47 21.58
N LEU A 377 39.54 -25.53 22.53
CA LEU A 377 39.84 -24.11 22.28
C LEU A 377 41.30 -23.92 21.81
N LEU A 378 41.49 -23.55 20.55
CA LEU A 378 42.82 -23.38 19.95
C LEU A 378 43.63 -22.24 20.60
N THR A 379 42.94 -21.30 21.25
CA THR A 379 43.50 -20.23 22.10
C THR A 379 44.11 -20.72 23.41
N ASN A 380 43.74 -21.90 23.91
CA ASN A 380 44.24 -22.41 25.19
C ASN A 380 45.75 -22.69 25.15
N ASN A 381 46.45 -22.42 26.25
CA ASN A 381 47.91 -22.52 26.37
C ASN A 381 48.40 -23.79 27.08
N GLY A 382 47.53 -24.47 27.84
CA GLY A 382 47.84 -25.73 28.50
C GLY A 382 46.58 -26.44 29.00
N PRO A 383 46.59 -27.78 29.17
CA PRO A 383 45.40 -28.52 29.59
C PRO A 383 45.18 -28.51 31.11
N PHE A 384 46.23 -28.33 31.91
CA PHE A 384 46.11 -28.26 33.37
C PHE A 384 47.23 -27.44 34.04
N GLN A 385 46.99 -27.14 35.32
CA GLN A 385 47.98 -26.64 36.27
C GLN A 385 48.28 -27.71 37.33
N ILE A 386 49.53 -27.76 37.79
CA ILE A 386 49.96 -28.53 38.97
C ILE A 386 50.41 -27.55 40.07
N ALA A 387 49.96 -27.74 41.29
CA ALA A 387 50.62 -27.20 42.49
C ALA A 387 51.27 -28.33 43.30
N TYR A 388 52.29 -27.99 44.07
CA TYR A 388 53.04 -28.92 44.92
C TYR A 388 53.14 -28.38 46.35
N THR A 389 52.82 -29.23 47.34
CA THR A 389 52.71 -28.87 48.76
C THR A 389 53.43 -29.84 49.70
N GLY A 390 54.19 -30.80 49.16
CA GLY A 390 54.94 -31.82 49.90
C GLY A 390 56.24 -31.34 50.56
N SER A 391 57.17 -32.28 50.74
CA SER A 391 58.39 -32.13 51.55
C SER A 391 59.69 -31.85 50.80
N ASP A 392 59.74 -32.07 49.48
CA ASP A 392 60.87 -31.76 48.61
C ASP A 392 60.96 -30.26 48.27
N THR A 393 62.19 -29.73 48.10
CA THR A 393 62.38 -28.27 47.93
C THR A 393 62.51 -27.79 46.48
N ASN A 394 63.21 -28.51 45.62
CA ASN A 394 63.39 -28.19 44.20
C ASN A 394 62.59 -29.18 43.34
N VAL A 395 61.27 -29.23 43.50
CA VAL A 395 60.42 -30.11 42.68
C VAL A 395 60.29 -29.56 41.26
N SER A 396 60.47 -30.43 40.28
CA SER A 396 60.16 -30.17 38.88
C SER A 396 59.38 -31.34 38.29
N MET A 397 58.54 -31.05 37.31
CA MET A 397 57.88 -32.02 36.44
C MET A 397 58.58 -32.01 35.09
N SER A 398 58.85 -33.18 34.50
CA SER A 398 59.40 -33.30 33.16
C SER A 398 58.49 -34.13 32.26
N VAL A 399 58.08 -33.52 31.15
CA VAL A 399 57.57 -34.24 29.98
C VAL A 399 58.73 -34.40 28.99
N ILE A 400 59.01 -35.62 28.56
CA ILE A 400 60.09 -35.92 27.61
C ILE A 400 59.65 -36.96 26.56
N ASN A 401 60.53 -37.20 25.58
CA ASN A 401 60.38 -38.19 24.51
C ASN A 401 59.22 -37.86 23.54
N SER A 402 59.10 -36.61 23.10
CA SER A 402 58.02 -36.15 22.22
C SER A 402 56.63 -36.30 22.87
N GLY A 403 56.54 -35.95 24.15
CA GLY A 403 55.31 -36.00 24.93
C GLY A 403 54.94 -37.36 25.52
N THR A 404 55.72 -38.43 25.33
CA THR A 404 55.28 -39.79 25.72
C THR A 404 55.66 -40.23 27.14
N LEU A 405 56.41 -39.44 27.92
CA LEU A 405 56.81 -39.81 29.28
C LEU A 405 56.66 -38.64 30.26
N PHE A 406 55.98 -38.89 31.38
CA PHE A 406 55.78 -37.94 32.48
C PHE A 406 56.46 -38.43 33.76
N PHE A 407 57.21 -37.55 34.44
CA PHE A 407 57.72 -37.81 35.79
C PHE A 407 57.96 -36.52 36.56
N THR A 408 58.10 -36.59 37.88
CA THR A 408 58.63 -35.48 38.68
C THR A 408 60.00 -35.84 39.30
N GLN A 409 60.73 -34.82 39.74
CA GLN A 409 61.99 -34.96 40.44
C GLN A 409 62.08 -33.91 41.55
N GLY A 410 62.33 -34.36 42.78
CA GLY A 410 62.63 -33.53 43.96
C GLY A 410 63.97 -33.95 44.61
N ASP A 411 64.53 -33.12 45.49
CA ASP A 411 65.89 -33.30 46.05
C ASP A 411 66.09 -34.60 46.85
N THR A 412 65.05 -35.08 47.52
CA THR A 412 65.03 -36.29 48.36
C THR A 412 64.32 -37.46 47.68
N SER A 413 63.60 -37.19 46.57
CA SER A 413 62.77 -38.14 45.83
C SER A 413 61.69 -38.84 46.67
N ILE A 414 61.18 -38.20 47.72
CA ILE A 414 60.12 -38.76 48.57
C ILE A 414 58.75 -38.57 47.92
N ASP A 415 58.49 -37.39 47.36
CA ASP A 415 57.20 -37.01 46.80
C ASP A 415 57.21 -37.06 45.25
N VAL A 416 57.80 -38.10 44.65
CA VAL A 416 57.96 -38.22 43.19
C VAL A 416 56.81 -38.99 42.53
N LEU A 417 56.35 -38.48 41.38
CA LEU A 417 55.39 -39.13 40.48
C LEU A 417 56.10 -39.72 39.26
N GLY A 418 55.55 -40.81 38.71
CA GLY A 418 56.12 -41.49 37.55
C GLY A 418 57.45 -42.22 37.81
N PRO A 419 58.20 -42.57 36.76
CA PRO A 419 57.88 -42.34 35.36
C PRO A 419 56.63 -43.09 34.91
N TRP A 420 55.74 -42.37 34.24
CA TRP A 420 54.51 -42.87 33.64
C TRP A 420 54.58 -42.75 32.11
N ASP A 421 54.12 -43.80 31.42
CA ASP A 421 54.01 -43.81 29.97
C ASP A 421 52.69 -43.16 29.53
N LEU A 422 52.79 -42.00 28.88
CA LEU A 422 51.65 -41.19 28.46
C LEU A 422 50.89 -41.77 27.26
N VAL A 423 51.38 -42.85 26.63
CA VAL A 423 50.63 -43.54 25.56
C VAL A 423 49.82 -44.72 26.11
N THR A 424 50.33 -45.39 27.15
CA THR A 424 49.81 -46.70 27.60
C THR A 424 49.30 -46.75 29.04
N GLU A 425 49.72 -45.83 29.91
CA GLU A 425 49.23 -45.74 31.30
C GLU A 425 48.22 -44.60 31.45
N TYR A 426 48.47 -43.44 30.83
CA TYR A 426 47.60 -42.26 30.89
C TYR A 426 47.45 -41.58 29.52
N PRO A 427 46.76 -42.22 28.55
CA PRO A 427 46.55 -41.66 27.21
C PRO A 427 45.77 -40.34 27.21
N ALA A 428 44.86 -40.14 28.16
CA ALA A 428 44.06 -38.93 28.31
C ALA A 428 44.57 -38.01 29.43
N VAL A 429 44.52 -36.70 29.21
CA VAL A 429 45.04 -35.71 30.18
C VAL A 429 44.20 -35.60 31.46
N ASP A 430 42.90 -35.85 31.40
CA ASP A 430 42.05 -35.86 32.59
C ASP A 430 42.43 -37.04 33.52
N GLY A 431 42.68 -38.23 32.97
CA GLY A 431 43.15 -39.40 33.70
C GLY A 431 44.54 -39.18 34.30
N LEU A 432 45.45 -38.51 33.58
CA LEU A 432 46.73 -38.05 34.13
C LEU A 432 46.52 -37.07 35.29
N CYS A 433 45.62 -36.11 35.15
CA CYS A 433 45.34 -35.10 36.18
C CYS A 433 44.73 -35.73 37.45
N GLN A 434 43.80 -36.67 37.29
CA GLN A 434 43.24 -37.47 38.40
C GLN A 434 44.33 -38.29 39.11
N ALA A 435 45.29 -38.87 38.38
CA ALA A 435 46.40 -39.62 38.96
C ALA A 435 47.41 -38.74 39.73
N ILE A 436 47.59 -37.48 39.31
CA ILE A 436 48.37 -36.47 40.04
C ILE A 436 47.63 -36.07 41.33
N ASP A 437 46.34 -35.73 41.24
CA ASP A 437 45.54 -35.23 42.37
C ASP A 437 45.28 -36.30 43.46
N ALA A 438 45.30 -37.58 43.08
CA ALA A 438 45.27 -38.70 44.01
C ALA A 438 46.49 -38.76 44.97
N HIS A 439 47.56 -38.00 44.71
CA HIS A 439 48.77 -37.97 45.53
C HIS A 439 48.83 -36.71 46.40
N ALA A 440 48.61 -36.85 47.71
CA ALA A 440 48.38 -35.76 48.68
C ALA A 440 49.47 -34.66 48.83
N SER A 441 50.59 -34.79 48.12
CA SER A 441 51.67 -33.80 48.04
C SER A 441 51.55 -32.88 46.81
N TYR A 442 50.56 -33.13 45.94
CA TYR A 442 50.24 -32.37 44.73
C TYR A 442 48.76 -31.96 44.75
N SER A 443 48.40 -31.05 43.86
CA SER A 443 47.03 -30.88 43.39
C SER A 443 47.03 -30.56 41.90
N CYS A 444 46.11 -31.16 41.14
CA CYS A 444 45.94 -30.90 39.72
C CYS A 444 44.63 -30.15 39.45
N THR A 445 44.61 -29.27 38.46
CA THR A 445 43.40 -28.55 38.05
C THR A 445 43.40 -28.37 36.55
N LEU A 446 42.41 -28.94 35.86
CA LEU A 446 42.20 -28.73 34.43
C LEU A 446 41.95 -27.25 34.13
N THR A 447 42.64 -26.69 33.16
CA THR A 447 42.53 -25.27 32.77
C THR A 447 41.49 -25.02 31.69
N ILE A 448 40.75 -26.06 31.29
CA ILE A 448 39.55 -25.94 30.45
C ILE A 448 38.33 -25.98 31.38
N THR A 449 37.71 -24.82 31.60
CA THR A 449 36.37 -24.71 32.19
C THR A 449 35.52 -23.81 31.30
N GLY A 450 34.52 -24.40 30.65
CA GLY A 450 33.55 -23.73 29.78
C GLY A 450 32.22 -24.46 29.83
N ALA A 451 31.11 -23.72 29.87
CA ALA A 451 29.78 -24.24 30.25
C ALA A 451 29.03 -24.99 29.12
N ALA A 452 29.75 -25.70 28.24
CA ALA A 452 29.21 -26.33 27.04
C ALA A 452 29.90 -27.67 26.69
N LEU A 453 30.34 -28.42 27.71
CA LEU A 453 31.09 -29.68 27.57
C LEU A 453 30.56 -30.73 28.56
N ASP A 454 29.35 -31.25 28.31
CA ASP A 454 28.72 -32.29 29.14
C ASP A 454 29.36 -33.69 28.96
N THR A 455 30.24 -33.86 27.97
CA THR A 455 31.30 -34.88 28.02
C THR A 455 32.66 -34.28 27.67
N LEU A 456 33.71 -34.76 28.35
CA LEU A 456 35.11 -34.48 28.04
C LEU A 456 35.80 -35.78 27.62
N PRO A 457 35.91 -36.09 26.32
CA PRO A 457 36.72 -37.20 25.84
C PRO A 457 38.16 -36.77 25.52
N ASP A 458 39.12 -37.50 26.09
CA ASP A 458 40.37 -37.90 25.43
C ASP A 458 41.23 -36.80 24.76
N TYR A 459 41.55 -35.71 25.47
CA TYR A 459 42.76 -34.92 25.17
C TYR A 459 43.99 -35.84 25.18
N PRO A 460 44.74 -36.04 24.07
CA PRO A 460 45.89 -36.93 24.09
C PRO A 460 47.03 -36.33 24.93
N SER A 461 47.44 -36.99 26.00
CA SER A 461 48.50 -36.47 26.90
C SER A 461 49.86 -36.30 26.22
N THR A 462 50.04 -36.90 25.05
CA THR A 462 51.16 -36.68 24.14
C THR A 462 51.24 -35.25 23.57
N VAL A 463 50.18 -34.43 23.58
CA VAL A 463 50.26 -33.03 23.10
C VAL A 463 50.95 -32.06 24.07
N LEU A 464 51.31 -32.51 25.28
CA LEU A 464 52.10 -31.74 26.25
C LEU A 464 53.52 -31.45 25.70
N GLN A 465 54.07 -30.27 25.96
CA GLN A 465 55.39 -29.85 25.49
C GLN A 465 56.55 -30.61 26.16
N ASP A 466 57.59 -30.99 25.40
CA ASP A 466 58.86 -31.49 25.96
C ASP A 466 59.55 -30.37 26.76
N ALA A 467 59.42 -30.41 28.08
CA ALA A 467 59.92 -29.38 28.99
C ALA A 467 60.13 -29.94 30.41
N THR A 468 61.08 -29.36 31.13
CA THR A 468 61.20 -29.50 32.59
C THR A 468 60.66 -28.22 33.26
N THR A 469 59.47 -28.33 33.85
CA THR A 469 58.75 -27.24 34.52
C THR A 469 58.98 -27.32 36.03
N ALA A 470 59.56 -26.28 36.63
CA ALA A 470 59.66 -26.19 38.09
C ALA A 470 58.26 -26.04 38.71
N LEU A 471 57.98 -26.79 39.78
CA LEU A 471 56.70 -26.75 40.50
C LEU A 471 56.83 -25.95 41.81
N SER A 472 55.71 -25.44 42.30
CA SER A 472 55.65 -24.69 43.55
C SER A 472 54.28 -24.83 44.23
N THR A 473 54.12 -24.23 45.41
CA THR A 473 52.81 -24.12 46.09
C THR A 473 51.79 -23.25 45.33
N ALA A 474 52.23 -22.49 44.33
CA ALA A 474 51.34 -21.82 43.38
C ALA A 474 51.08 -22.74 42.16
N PRO A 475 49.82 -22.87 41.70
CA PRO A 475 49.48 -23.60 40.49
C PRO A 475 50.30 -23.15 39.28
N THR A 476 50.99 -24.11 38.66
CA THR A 476 51.92 -23.89 37.55
C THR A 476 51.36 -24.58 36.31
N MET A 477 51.09 -23.82 35.25
CA MET A 477 50.50 -24.34 34.01
C MET A 477 51.49 -25.24 33.27
N ILE A 478 51.01 -26.39 32.79
CA ILE A 478 51.78 -27.28 31.92
C ILE A 478 51.44 -26.95 30.47
N PRO A 479 52.41 -26.50 29.64
CA PRO A 479 52.11 -26.01 28.29
C PRO A 479 51.86 -27.12 27.27
N TYR A 480 51.02 -26.83 26.28
CA TYR A 480 50.92 -27.61 25.05
C TYR A 480 52.12 -27.38 24.12
N ASP A 481 52.41 -28.35 23.26
CA ASP A 481 53.37 -28.20 22.16
C ASP A 481 52.77 -27.43 20.96
N LYS A 482 52.53 -26.13 21.15
CA LYS A 482 51.91 -25.22 20.15
C LYS A 482 52.88 -24.72 19.06
N ARG A 483 53.91 -25.50 18.72
CA ARG A 483 54.72 -25.24 17.51
C ARG A 483 53.88 -25.57 16.27
N SER A 484 54.25 -25.06 15.08
CA SER A 484 53.52 -25.39 13.87
C SER A 484 53.69 -26.89 13.49
N PRO A 485 52.74 -27.50 12.76
CA PRO A 485 52.87 -28.89 12.31
C PRO A 485 54.13 -29.13 11.48
N ALA A 486 54.50 -28.18 10.61
CA ALA A 486 55.75 -28.21 9.85
C ALA A 486 57.04 -28.19 10.71
N GLN A 487 56.94 -27.79 11.98
CA GLN A 487 58.03 -27.86 12.98
C GLN A 487 57.93 -29.10 13.88
N GLY A 488 56.97 -29.99 13.63
CA GLY A 488 56.67 -31.15 14.47
C GLY A 488 56.04 -30.77 15.81
N GLY A 489 55.22 -29.71 15.83
CA GLY A 489 54.43 -29.30 17.00
C GLY A 489 53.16 -30.11 17.15
N ARG A 490 53.00 -30.79 18.30
CA ARG A 490 51.96 -31.81 18.46
C ARG A 490 50.55 -31.25 18.60
N PHE A 491 50.35 -30.11 19.26
CA PHE A 491 49.00 -29.60 19.53
C PHE A 491 48.21 -29.29 18.25
N PHE A 492 48.78 -28.51 17.32
CA PHE A 492 48.11 -28.19 16.06
C PHE A 492 48.13 -29.36 15.05
N THR A 493 49.13 -30.25 15.13
CA THR A 493 49.10 -31.49 14.31
C THR A 493 47.93 -32.37 14.73
N GLU A 494 47.74 -32.56 16.03
CA GLU A 494 46.65 -33.35 16.59
C GLU A 494 45.30 -32.68 16.31
N ALA A 495 45.15 -31.41 16.70
CA ALA A 495 43.90 -30.69 16.59
C ALA A 495 43.45 -30.41 15.15
N LEU A 496 44.35 -30.05 14.22
CA LEU A 496 43.98 -29.63 12.87
C LEU A 496 44.28 -30.68 11.79
N VAL A 497 45.50 -31.24 11.77
CA VAL A 497 45.96 -32.12 10.67
C VAL A 497 45.39 -33.53 10.80
N ASN A 498 45.51 -34.15 11.98
CA ASN A 498 45.00 -35.50 12.22
C ASN A 498 43.47 -35.53 12.08
N THR A 499 42.76 -34.51 12.57
CA THR A 499 41.30 -34.39 12.41
C THR A 499 40.91 -34.33 10.94
N LYS A 500 41.58 -33.49 10.13
CA LYS A 500 41.38 -33.41 8.68
C LYS A 500 41.55 -34.80 8.05
N GLN A 501 42.69 -35.44 8.30
CA GLN A 501 43.03 -36.75 7.75
C GLN A 501 42.06 -37.86 8.17
N VAL A 502 41.60 -37.93 9.43
CA VAL A 502 40.66 -38.98 9.87
C VAL A 502 39.30 -38.82 9.18
N ILE A 503 38.82 -37.59 8.97
CA ILE A 503 37.58 -37.32 8.22
C ILE A 503 37.75 -37.74 6.75
N GLU A 504 38.82 -37.30 6.10
CA GLU A 504 39.13 -37.59 4.69
C GLU A 504 39.33 -39.08 4.41
N GLU A 505 40.07 -39.80 5.26
CA GLU A 505 40.29 -41.25 5.12
C GLU A 505 39.01 -42.06 5.38
N SER A 506 38.11 -41.58 6.24
CA SER A 506 36.84 -42.25 6.56
C SER A 506 35.75 -42.04 5.51
N ILE A 507 35.71 -40.86 4.87
CA ILE A 507 34.85 -40.57 3.72
C ILE A 507 35.40 -41.25 2.46
N GLY A 508 36.71 -41.13 2.22
CA GLY A 508 37.38 -41.64 1.04
C GLY A 508 37.07 -40.83 -0.22
N GLY A 509 37.04 -41.51 -1.37
CA GLY A 509 36.71 -40.90 -2.68
C GLY A 509 37.74 -39.93 -3.26
N GLY A 510 38.62 -39.36 -2.42
CA GLY A 510 39.42 -38.18 -2.75
C GLY A 510 38.76 -36.87 -2.28
N TYR A 511 37.84 -36.94 -1.31
CA TYR A 511 37.31 -35.78 -0.60
C TYR A 511 38.43 -35.04 0.14
N GLU A 512 38.41 -33.70 0.10
CA GLU A 512 39.32 -32.84 0.88
C GLU A 512 38.49 -31.92 1.78
N VAL A 513 38.84 -31.89 3.07
CA VAL A 513 38.17 -31.04 4.07
C VAL A 513 38.78 -29.64 3.99
N VAL A 514 38.05 -28.70 3.39
CA VAL A 514 38.52 -27.32 3.16
C VAL A 514 38.09 -26.32 4.23
N SER A 515 37.08 -26.63 5.04
CA SER A 515 36.45 -25.71 5.99
C SER A 515 36.71 -26.07 7.47
N LEU A 516 36.82 -25.04 8.32
CA LEU A 516 37.04 -25.19 9.77
C LEU A 516 36.02 -24.41 10.61
N GLY A 517 35.36 -25.09 11.55
CA GLY A 517 34.55 -24.47 12.58
C GLY A 517 35.35 -24.28 13.87
N TYR A 518 35.78 -23.07 14.20
CA TYR A 518 36.60 -22.82 15.40
C TYR A 518 35.88 -23.25 16.70
N PRO A 519 36.48 -24.10 17.54
CA PRO A 519 35.95 -24.46 18.85
C PRO A 519 35.73 -23.23 19.75
N GLY A 520 34.55 -23.15 20.38
CA GLY A 520 34.13 -21.97 21.13
C GLY A 520 34.11 -20.66 20.33
N GLN A 521 34.22 -20.73 18.99
CA GLN A 521 34.40 -19.61 18.07
C GLN A 521 35.70 -18.80 18.30
N GLN A 522 36.70 -19.34 19.02
CA GLN A 522 37.89 -18.57 19.43
C GLN A 522 39.09 -18.74 18.48
N HIS A 523 39.64 -17.60 18.04
CA HIS A 523 40.87 -17.51 17.24
C HIS A 523 41.63 -16.21 17.54
N ASP A 524 42.85 -16.11 17.03
CA ASP A 524 43.68 -14.92 16.93
C ASP A 524 44.48 -14.96 15.61
N GLU A 525 45.31 -13.95 15.34
CA GLU A 525 46.20 -13.90 14.17
C GLU A 525 47.11 -15.15 14.07
N PRO A 526 47.95 -15.51 15.07
CA PRO A 526 48.73 -16.75 15.05
C PRO A 526 47.94 -18.06 14.88
N ILE A 527 46.67 -18.12 15.29
CA ILE A 527 45.81 -19.28 15.04
C ILE A 527 45.36 -19.32 13.59
N ARG A 528 44.97 -18.19 12.98
CA ARG A 528 44.60 -18.11 11.56
C ARG A 528 45.76 -18.55 10.65
N ASP A 529 46.98 -18.08 10.93
CA ASP A 529 48.20 -18.53 10.25
C ASP A 529 48.35 -20.07 10.25
N MET A 530 47.98 -20.73 11.34
CA MET A 530 48.08 -22.19 11.48
C MET A 530 46.94 -22.94 10.80
N VAL A 531 45.78 -22.31 10.61
CA VAL A 531 44.64 -22.86 9.86
C VAL A 531 44.94 -22.82 8.37
N GLU A 532 45.39 -21.67 7.85
CA GLU A 532 45.89 -21.57 6.47
C GLU A 532 47.06 -22.55 6.22
N ALA A 533 48.07 -22.55 7.10
CA ALA A 533 49.25 -23.41 6.94
C ALA A 533 48.99 -24.91 7.17
N THR A 534 47.76 -25.31 7.54
CA THR A 534 47.32 -26.72 7.54
C THR A 534 46.43 -27.10 6.36
N GLY A 535 46.17 -26.17 5.43
CA GLY A 535 45.45 -26.44 4.18
C GLY A 535 43.92 -26.39 4.33
N TYR A 536 43.41 -25.59 5.26
CA TYR A 536 42.03 -25.11 5.19
C TYR A 536 41.98 -23.86 4.31
N LEU A 537 40.87 -23.64 3.60
CA LEU A 537 40.69 -22.51 2.67
C LEU A 537 39.75 -21.43 3.24
N ILE A 538 38.97 -21.75 4.28
CA ILE A 538 38.02 -20.86 4.94
C ILE A 538 37.74 -21.33 6.39
N ALA A 539 37.42 -20.41 7.30
CA ALA A 539 37.08 -20.76 8.69
C ALA A 539 36.00 -19.86 9.32
N ARG A 540 35.16 -20.47 10.19
CA ARG A 540 34.02 -19.83 10.84
C ARG A 540 34.21 -19.70 12.36
N GLY A 541 34.19 -18.46 12.85
CA GLY A 541 34.67 -18.04 14.17
C GLY A 541 33.82 -16.93 14.80
N SER A 542 34.39 -16.12 15.71
CA SER A 542 33.67 -15.02 16.37
C SER A 542 34.19 -13.66 15.94
N ALA A 543 33.29 -12.83 15.40
CA ALA A 543 33.57 -11.44 15.12
C ALA A 543 33.93 -10.61 16.39
N ASN A 544 33.58 -11.08 17.59
CA ASN A 544 33.85 -10.36 18.84
C ASN A 544 35.31 -10.43 19.33
N ILE A 545 36.16 -11.28 18.72
CA ILE A 545 37.52 -11.57 19.23
C ILE A 545 38.62 -10.92 18.37
N ALA A 546 38.40 -10.81 17.06
CA ALA A 546 39.21 -9.94 16.20
C ALA A 546 38.74 -8.48 16.31
N LYS A 547 39.69 -7.55 16.38
CA LYS A 547 39.44 -6.10 16.45
C LYS A 547 39.26 -5.52 15.06
N SER A 548 38.47 -4.45 14.95
CA SER A 548 38.50 -3.35 13.94
C SER A 548 38.48 -3.68 12.43
N ASP A 549 38.76 -4.91 12.02
CA ASP A 549 39.30 -5.21 10.70
C ASP A 549 38.31 -6.07 9.87
N HIS A 550 37.06 -6.19 10.32
CA HIS A 550 35.96 -6.96 9.69
C HIS A 550 35.41 -6.34 8.39
N LEU A 551 36.23 -5.59 7.66
CA LEU A 551 35.85 -4.84 6.46
C LEU A 551 36.00 -5.67 5.17
N TRP A 552 36.34 -6.96 5.27
CA TRP A 552 36.67 -7.85 4.14
C TRP A 552 37.66 -7.21 3.14
N THR A 553 38.61 -6.45 3.70
CA THR A 553 39.61 -5.66 2.96
C THR A 553 40.78 -6.49 2.43
N SER A 554 40.90 -7.75 2.85
CA SER A 554 41.99 -8.65 2.49
C SER A 554 41.48 -10.08 2.25
N LEU A 555 42.22 -10.87 1.46
CA LEU A 555 41.89 -12.28 1.27
C LEU A 555 42.10 -13.11 2.55
N GLU A 556 42.94 -12.63 3.47
CA GLU A 556 43.20 -13.24 4.78
C GLU A 556 41.97 -13.18 5.73
N ASP A 557 40.94 -12.40 5.36
CA ASP A 557 39.70 -12.27 6.12
C ASP A 557 38.79 -13.52 6.05
N VAL A 558 39.01 -14.42 5.07
CA VAL A 558 38.32 -15.73 5.00
C VAL A 558 38.58 -16.62 6.22
N TYR A 559 39.66 -16.38 6.96
CA TYR A 559 39.98 -17.10 8.20
C TYR A 559 39.45 -16.41 9.47
N GLN A 560 38.83 -15.22 9.34
CA GLN A 560 38.24 -14.49 10.46
C GLN A 560 36.83 -14.96 10.78
N THR A 561 35.86 -14.73 9.86
CA THR A 561 34.52 -15.38 9.75
C THR A 561 33.53 -14.50 8.96
N PRO A 562 32.54 -15.10 8.24
CA PRO A 562 31.22 -14.49 8.05
C PRO A 562 30.53 -14.18 9.39
N LEU A 563 29.46 -13.38 9.41
CA LEU A 563 28.77 -13.02 10.65
C LEU A 563 28.13 -14.24 11.33
N THR A 564 28.79 -14.79 12.35
CA THR A 564 28.25 -15.92 13.12
C THR A 564 27.12 -15.49 14.04
N LEU A 565 25.92 -15.99 13.75
CA LEU A 565 24.70 -15.88 14.54
C LEU A 565 24.55 -17.12 15.43
N ASN A 566 24.06 -16.93 16.65
CA ASN A 566 23.76 -18.02 17.58
C ASN A 566 22.25 -18.28 17.64
N TYR A 567 21.82 -19.54 17.77
CA TYR A 567 20.38 -19.92 17.77
C TYR A 567 19.51 -19.10 18.75
N ILE A 568 20.06 -18.70 19.92
CA ILE A 568 19.38 -17.85 20.91
C ILE A 568 18.98 -16.47 20.33
N GLN A 569 19.72 -15.96 19.35
CA GLN A 569 19.44 -14.67 18.68
C GLN A 569 18.31 -14.76 17.66
N ALA A 570 17.97 -15.98 17.22
CA ALA A 570 16.79 -16.27 16.42
C ALA A 570 15.57 -16.56 17.30
N LYS A 571 15.72 -17.45 18.27
CA LYS A 571 14.63 -17.88 19.15
C LYS A 571 14.22 -16.83 20.18
N GLY A 572 15.17 -16.18 20.84
CA GLY A 572 14.97 -15.46 22.10
C GLY A 572 15.07 -16.40 23.32
N THR A 573 14.95 -15.84 24.53
CA THR A 573 15.09 -16.60 25.80
C THR A 573 13.77 -17.16 26.34
N ASP A 574 12.65 -16.79 25.73
CA ASP A 574 11.27 -17.14 26.07
C ASP A 574 10.68 -18.23 25.15
N TYR A 575 11.34 -18.49 24.02
CA TYR A 575 10.85 -19.30 22.90
C TYR A 575 10.22 -20.65 23.27
N ASP A 576 10.86 -21.43 24.14
CA ASP A 576 10.38 -22.76 24.54
C ASP A 576 9.10 -22.72 25.41
N THR A 577 8.61 -21.52 25.75
CA THR A 577 7.34 -21.29 26.47
C THR A 577 6.19 -20.82 25.57
N LEU A 578 6.50 -20.47 24.31
CA LEU A 578 5.53 -20.06 23.30
C LEU A 578 4.76 -21.27 22.72
N SER A 579 3.59 -21.03 22.11
CA SER A 579 2.91 -22.03 21.29
C SER A 579 3.59 -22.23 19.93
N LEU A 580 3.28 -23.33 19.24
CA LEU A 580 3.95 -23.68 17.97
C LEU A 580 3.77 -22.61 16.87
N SER A 581 2.64 -21.91 16.83
CA SER A 581 2.41 -20.80 15.90
C SER A 581 3.20 -19.55 16.28
N GLU A 582 3.28 -19.22 17.57
CA GLU A 582 4.13 -18.10 18.06
C GLU A 582 5.62 -18.40 17.83
N GLN A 583 6.02 -19.68 17.86
CA GLN A 583 7.36 -20.16 17.49
C GLN A 583 7.65 -20.00 15.99
N GLU A 584 6.68 -20.33 15.12
CA GLU A 584 6.79 -20.08 13.67
C GLU A 584 6.96 -18.59 13.37
N THR A 585 6.02 -17.76 13.82
CA THR A 585 6.06 -16.30 13.62
C THR A 585 7.38 -15.70 14.10
N ARG A 586 7.88 -16.11 15.28
CA ARG A 586 9.16 -15.62 15.83
C ARG A 586 10.38 -15.95 14.95
N LEU A 587 10.42 -17.14 14.32
CA LEU A 587 11.56 -17.52 13.47
C LEU A 587 11.48 -16.99 12.05
N ARG A 588 10.27 -16.83 11.50
CA ARG A 588 10.03 -16.12 10.24
C ARG A 588 10.47 -14.67 10.35
N GLN A 589 9.92 -13.94 11.33
CA GLN A 589 10.33 -12.56 11.67
C GLN A 589 11.83 -12.40 11.95
N PHE A 590 12.53 -13.43 12.45
CA PHE A 590 14.00 -13.39 12.56
C PHE A 590 14.71 -13.48 11.21
N ALA A 591 14.25 -14.39 10.34
CA ALA A 591 14.87 -14.70 9.06
C ALA A 591 14.69 -13.55 8.08
N ASP A 592 13.45 -13.10 7.93
CA ASP A 592 13.01 -11.85 7.32
C ASP A 592 13.87 -10.64 7.75
N ALA A 593 13.98 -10.40 9.07
CA ALA A 593 14.83 -9.34 9.62
C ALA A 593 16.29 -9.40 9.21
N TRP A 594 16.81 -10.62 9.13
CA TRP A 594 18.17 -10.84 8.69
C TRP A 594 18.29 -10.63 7.18
N ALA A 595 17.35 -11.13 6.36
CA ALA A 595 17.35 -10.99 4.90
C ALA A 595 17.32 -9.53 4.45
N PHE A 596 16.30 -8.78 4.86
CA PHE A 596 16.14 -7.35 4.57
C PHE A 596 17.45 -6.60 4.86
N SER A 597 17.95 -6.75 6.09
CA SER A 597 19.13 -6.04 6.54
C SER A 597 20.44 -6.53 5.88
N ALA A 598 20.50 -7.80 5.45
CA ALA A 598 21.67 -8.38 4.81
C ALA A 598 21.83 -7.89 3.37
N LEU A 599 20.73 -7.78 2.62
CA LEU A 599 20.70 -7.17 1.29
C LEU A 599 21.16 -5.71 1.37
N GLN A 600 20.63 -4.94 2.33
CA GLN A 600 21.00 -3.54 2.58
C GLN A 600 22.45 -3.29 3.02
N SER A 601 23.29 -4.32 3.16
CA SER A 601 24.71 -4.17 3.43
C SER A 601 25.61 -5.22 2.75
N ALA A 602 25.08 -5.95 1.77
CA ALA A 602 25.74 -7.05 1.05
C ALA A 602 26.43 -8.06 1.98
N LEU A 603 25.66 -8.60 2.94
CA LEU A 603 26.20 -9.35 4.07
C LEU A 603 26.21 -10.86 3.92
N VAL A 604 27.20 -11.46 4.58
CA VAL A 604 27.42 -12.90 4.67
C VAL A 604 27.19 -13.33 6.12
N GLY A 605 26.10 -14.04 6.38
CA GLY A 605 25.71 -14.54 7.69
C GLY A 605 25.94 -16.05 7.81
N THR A 606 26.14 -16.52 9.03
CA THR A 606 26.18 -17.96 9.31
C THR A 606 25.50 -18.30 10.62
N LEU A 607 24.38 -19.03 10.56
CA LEU A 607 23.68 -19.50 11.74
C LEU A 607 24.36 -20.77 12.27
N LYS A 608 24.66 -20.79 13.57
CA LYS A 608 25.38 -21.89 14.22
C LYS A 608 24.48 -22.65 15.17
N VAL A 609 24.29 -23.93 14.87
CA VAL A 609 23.41 -24.88 15.56
C VAL A 609 24.16 -26.15 15.97
N HIS A 610 23.57 -26.94 16.87
CA HIS A 610 24.09 -28.22 17.39
C HIS A 610 23.00 -29.29 17.26
N GLY A 611 22.50 -29.82 18.38
CA GLY A 611 21.36 -30.74 18.42
C GLY A 611 20.02 -30.07 18.12
N SER A 612 18.97 -30.89 18.00
CA SER A 612 17.60 -30.46 17.67
C SER A 612 16.92 -29.61 18.75
N ASP A 613 17.54 -29.52 19.94
CA ASP A 613 17.22 -28.55 20.99
C ASP A 613 17.61 -27.11 20.60
N THR A 614 18.70 -26.95 19.85
CA THR A 614 19.15 -25.63 19.38
C THR A 614 18.40 -25.16 18.13
N LEU A 615 18.28 -26.02 17.12
CA LEU A 615 17.41 -25.83 15.95
C LEU A 615 17.00 -27.18 15.38
N ASN A 616 15.70 -27.39 15.14
CA ASN A 616 15.15 -28.59 14.49
C ASN A 616 14.72 -28.34 13.03
N THR A 617 14.25 -29.37 12.34
CA THR A 617 13.89 -29.32 10.91
C THR A 617 12.74 -28.38 10.58
N GLN A 618 11.73 -28.29 11.44
CA GLN A 618 10.59 -27.39 11.23
C GLN A 618 11.02 -25.93 11.41
N GLU A 619 11.85 -25.69 12.43
CA GLU A 619 12.44 -24.38 12.73
C GLU A 619 13.40 -23.90 11.64
N LEU A 620 14.19 -24.81 11.06
CA LEU A 620 15.02 -24.50 9.91
C LEU A 620 14.19 -24.26 8.65
N TYR A 621 13.13 -25.03 8.42
CA TYR A 621 12.23 -24.82 7.28
C TYR A 621 11.75 -23.37 7.29
N TRP A 622 11.13 -22.92 8.39
CA TRP A 622 10.63 -21.55 8.53
C TRP A 622 11.68 -20.47 8.26
N ILE A 623 12.94 -20.70 8.66
CA ILE A 623 14.04 -19.76 8.39
C ILE A 623 14.41 -19.77 6.90
N LEU A 624 14.63 -20.93 6.28
CA LEU A 624 15.11 -20.99 4.90
C LEU A 624 14.04 -20.57 3.88
N ASP A 625 12.79 -20.93 4.14
CA ASP A 625 11.58 -20.53 3.39
C ASP A 625 11.59 -19.00 3.22
N GLU A 626 11.58 -18.26 4.34
CA GLU A 626 11.63 -16.79 4.37
C GLU A 626 12.86 -16.21 3.66
N LEU A 627 14.06 -16.71 3.99
CA LEU A 627 15.30 -16.21 3.37
C LEU A 627 15.26 -16.34 1.83
N THR A 628 14.68 -17.43 1.31
CA THR A 628 14.58 -17.62 -0.15
C THR A 628 13.51 -16.75 -0.81
N THR A 629 12.42 -16.40 -0.13
CA THR A 629 11.43 -15.42 -0.61
C THR A 629 12.08 -14.08 -0.90
N HIS A 630 12.94 -13.60 0.00
CA HIS A 630 13.71 -12.35 -0.20
C HIS A 630 14.94 -12.50 -1.11
N GLY A 631 15.14 -13.66 -1.77
CA GLY A 631 16.25 -13.87 -2.70
C GLY A 631 17.64 -13.99 -2.07
N VAL A 632 17.75 -14.32 -0.78
CA VAL A 632 19.03 -14.59 -0.13
C VAL A 632 19.66 -15.87 -0.70
N ALA A 633 20.93 -15.79 -1.11
CA ALA A 633 21.67 -16.94 -1.59
C ALA A 633 22.07 -17.86 -0.41
N LEU A 634 21.42 -19.01 -0.32
CA LEU A 634 21.75 -20.06 0.63
C LEU A 634 22.96 -20.87 0.12
N VAL A 635 24.05 -20.91 0.89
CA VAL A 635 25.31 -21.56 0.47
C VAL A 635 26.01 -22.24 1.65
N SER A 636 26.77 -23.30 1.39
CA SER A 636 27.74 -23.82 2.36
C SER A 636 28.98 -22.93 2.46
N LEU A 637 29.80 -23.14 3.49
CA LEU A 637 31.02 -22.34 3.71
C LEU A 637 32.07 -22.59 2.61
N SER A 638 32.15 -23.80 2.04
CA SER A 638 33.03 -24.09 0.91
C SER A 638 32.51 -23.52 -0.41
N GLU A 639 31.21 -23.57 -0.70
CA GLU A 639 30.63 -22.88 -1.86
C GLU A 639 30.82 -21.36 -1.77
N PHE A 640 30.65 -20.77 -0.59
CA PHE A 640 30.95 -19.35 -0.37
C PHE A 640 32.44 -19.04 -0.63
N ARG A 641 33.35 -19.97 -0.30
CA ARG A 641 34.79 -19.81 -0.59
C ARG A 641 35.08 -19.87 -2.10
N ASP A 642 34.41 -20.75 -2.84
CA ASP A 642 34.51 -20.86 -4.30
C ASP A 642 33.91 -19.63 -5.00
N LEU A 643 32.80 -19.08 -4.51
CA LEU A 643 32.20 -17.84 -5.00
C LEU A 643 33.15 -16.64 -4.83
N LEU A 644 33.88 -16.57 -3.71
CA LEU A 644 34.95 -15.59 -3.54
C LEU A 644 36.08 -15.80 -4.59
N ASP A 645 36.60 -17.02 -4.78
CA ASP A 645 37.65 -17.25 -5.79
C ASP A 645 37.19 -17.00 -7.25
N ALA A 646 35.89 -17.10 -7.53
CA ALA A 646 35.31 -16.78 -8.83
C ALA A 646 35.13 -15.26 -9.08
N SER A 647 34.99 -14.46 -8.02
CA SER A 647 34.62 -13.03 -8.09
C SER A 647 35.73 -12.05 -7.68
N TRP A 648 36.71 -12.49 -6.89
CA TRP A 648 37.67 -11.61 -6.23
C TRP A 648 38.72 -11.00 -7.18
N THR A 649 38.52 -9.73 -7.56
CA THR A 649 39.56 -8.92 -8.22
C THR A 649 40.16 -7.90 -7.27
N THR A 650 41.49 -7.88 -7.17
CA THR A 650 42.27 -6.84 -6.47
C THR A 650 43.35 -6.24 -7.38
N VAL A 651 44.15 -5.31 -6.86
CA VAL A 651 45.21 -4.54 -7.55
C VAL A 651 44.69 -3.40 -8.46
N ASP A 652 43.63 -3.59 -9.24
CA ASP A 652 43.18 -2.60 -10.27
C ASP A 652 41.95 -1.73 -9.89
N GLY A 653 41.64 -1.59 -8.60
CA GLY A 653 40.90 -0.40 -8.11
C GLY A 653 39.36 -0.49 -8.05
N ARG A 654 38.79 -1.68 -7.92
CA ARG A 654 37.48 -1.90 -7.26
C ARG A 654 37.62 -3.03 -6.24
N SER A 655 36.81 -2.99 -5.20
CA SER A 655 36.89 -3.83 -3.99
C SER A 655 35.49 -4.24 -3.55
N PHE A 656 35.38 -5.13 -2.56
CA PHE A 656 34.22 -5.20 -1.64
C PHE A 656 34.09 -3.92 -0.76
N THR A 657 34.32 -2.75 -1.36
CA THR A 657 33.95 -1.45 -0.80
C THR A 657 32.44 -1.34 -0.89
N LYS A 658 31.76 -1.54 0.25
CA LYS A 658 30.33 -1.35 0.46
C LYS A 658 29.78 -0.19 -0.39
N PRO A 659 29.11 -0.46 -1.51
CA PRO A 659 28.44 0.59 -2.26
C PRO A 659 27.09 0.78 -1.59
N LEU A 660 27.02 1.73 -0.65
CA LEU A 660 25.74 2.38 -0.35
C LEU A 660 25.40 3.24 -1.57
N THR A 661 24.80 2.61 -2.57
CA THR A 661 24.13 3.31 -3.66
C THR A 661 22.82 3.87 -3.13
N ASP A 662 22.61 5.18 -3.28
CA ASP A 662 21.39 5.85 -2.82
C ASP A 662 20.20 5.51 -3.72
N GLN A 663 19.65 4.33 -3.48
CA GLN A 663 18.34 3.86 -3.94
C GLN A 663 17.65 3.36 -2.67
N THR A 664 16.90 4.27 -2.06
CA THR A 664 16.26 4.16 -0.74
C THR A 664 14.77 4.40 -0.87
N ASP A 665 14.12 3.58 -1.70
CA ASP A 665 12.67 3.54 -1.83
C ASP A 665 12.11 2.80 -0.61
N TYR A 666 11.79 3.55 0.44
CA TYR A 666 11.25 3.04 1.71
C TYR A 666 9.72 3.06 1.74
N HIS A 667 9.09 3.39 0.61
CA HIS A 667 7.66 3.32 0.35
C HIS A 667 7.21 1.85 0.36
N LEU A 668 6.04 1.58 0.96
CA LEU A 668 5.47 0.24 1.03
C LEU A 668 5.07 -0.25 -0.39
N THR A 669 4.95 -1.56 -0.58
CA THR A 669 4.24 -2.10 -1.74
C THR A 669 2.72 -2.08 -1.51
N PHE A 670 1.94 -2.03 -2.60
CA PHE A 670 0.48 -2.10 -2.58
C PHE A 670 -0.12 -3.32 -1.82
N GLY A 671 0.61 -4.43 -1.69
CA GLY A 671 0.15 -5.63 -0.98
C GLY A 671 0.54 -5.70 0.50
N SER A 672 1.14 -4.65 1.06
CA SER A 672 1.66 -4.66 2.43
C SER A 672 0.56 -4.50 3.48
N GLU A 673 0.53 -5.36 4.50
CA GLU A 673 -0.34 -5.25 5.69
C GLU A 673 -0.11 -3.94 6.52
N GLN A 674 0.80 -3.06 6.08
CA GLN A 674 1.08 -1.76 6.70
C GLN A 674 0.42 -0.59 5.97
N VAL A 675 -0.19 -0.80 4.80
CA VAL A 675 -1.02 0.20 4.10
C VAL A 675 -2.36 0.35 4.82
N ASP A 676 -2.90 1.57 4.92
CA ASP A 676 -4.16 1.90 5.65
C ASP A 676 -4.16 1.55 7.17
N ALA A 677 -3.05 1.04 7.72
CA ALA A 677 -3.04 0.39 9.03
C ALA A 677 -2.81 1.35 10.22
N GLY A 678 -2.48 2.62 9.96
CA GLY A 678 -2.30 3.64 11.00
C GLY A 678 -3.61 4.25 11.50
N SER A 679 -3.50 5.26 12.36
CA SER A 679 -4.66 5.99 12.90
C SER A 679 -4.81 7.38 12.31
N ALA A 680 -6.04 7.73 11.90
CA ALA A 680 -6.37 9.04 11.31
C ALA A 680 -5.96 10.25 12.18
N TYR A 681 -4.92 10.97 11.75
CA TYR A 681 -4.45 12.20 12.39
C TYR A 681 -5.15 13.44 11.84
N ALA A 682 -5.94 14.12 12.67
CA ALA A 682 -6.65 15.37 12.32
C ALA A 682 -5.73 16.59 12.00
N SER A 683 -4.42 16.39 11.86
CA SER A 683 -3.42 17.38 11.46
C SER A 683 -2.47 16.90 10.36
N MET A 684 -2.63 15.66 9.87
CA MET A 684 -1.92 15.14 8.70
C MET A 684 -2.93 14.98 7.57
N ALA A 685 -2.52 15.40 6.38
CA ALA A 685 -3.27 15.20 5.13
C ALA A 685 -2.34 14.89 3.94
N THR A 686 -1.02 14.87 4.21
CA THR A 686 0.04 14.47 3.29
C THR A 686 1.11 13.67 4.03
N ASP A 687 1.90 12.93 3.27
CA ASP A 687 3.02 12.07 3.71
C ASP A 687 4.37 12.81 3.72
N ALA A 688 5.48 12.04 3.78
CA ALA A 688 6.84 12.58 3.77
C ALA A 688 7.32 13.20 2.45
N ASP A 689 6.66 12.94 1.32
CA ASP A 689 6.94 13.56 0.03
C ASP A 689 5.95 14.72 -0.29
N ASP A 690 5.16 15.15 0.71
CA ASP A 690 4.01 16.06 0.61
C ASP A 690 2.90 15.53 -0.35
N LEU A 691 2.79 14.21 -0.54
CA LEU A 691 1.75 13.55 -1.34
C LEU A 691 0.49 13.29 -0.49
N PRO A 692 -0.74 13.34 -1.03
CA PRO A 692 -1.97 13.19 -0.25
C PRO A 692 -2.13 11.79 0.35
N LEU A 693 -2.66 11.73 1.58
CA LEU A 693 -2.96 10.46 2.25
C LEU A 693 -4.20 9.78 1.66
N TYR A 694 -4.23 8.46 1.64
CA TYR A 694 -5.32 7.63 1.14
C TYR A 694 -5.85 6.73 2.25
N GLY A 695 -7.09 6.97 2.68
CA GLY A 695 -7.74 6.29 3.79
C GLY A 695 -7.19 6.70 5.15
N ASN A 696 -6.58 5.74 5.86
CA ASN A 696 -5.78 5.98 7.06
C ASN A 696 -4.29 6.10 6.69
N PRO A 697 -3.46 6.83 7.46
CA PRO A 697 -2.03 6.91 7.17
C PRO A 697 -1.37 5.52 7.20
N ASP A 698 -0.46 5.28 6.27
CA ASP A 698 0.39 4.09 6.22
C ASP A 698 1.36 4.05 7.42
N ILE A 699 1.81 2.85 7.81
CA ILE A 699 2.76 2.70 8.92
C ILE A 699 4.18 3.04 8.47
N GLY A 700 4.49 4.32 8.37
CA GLY A 700 5.81 4.80 7.99
C GLY A 700 5.78 6.29 7.62
N PRO A 701 6.91 6.86 7.19
CA PRO A 701 6.94 8.23 6.71
C PRO A 701 6.21 8.43 5.36
N PHE A 702 6.17 7.42 4.50
CA PHE A 702 5.71 7.52 3.11
C PHE A 702 4.38 6.78 2.89
N GLU A 703 3.53 7.32 2.01
CA GLU A 703 2.20 6.77 1.69
C GLU A 703 2.16 6.13 0.29
N VAL A 704 1.56 4.94 0.19
CA VAL A 704 1.30 4.26 -1.08
C VAL A 704 0.24 4.99 -1.89
N GLN A 705 0.65 5.58 -3.01
CA GLN A 705 -0.25 6.32 -3.91
C GLN A 705 -0.97 5.37 -4.88
N PRO A 706 -2.30 5.17 -4.80
CA PRO A 706 -3.03 4.37 -5.79
C PRO A 706 -2.93 4.98 -7.20
N THR A 707 -2.78 4.10 -8.19
CA THR A 707 -2.47 4.43 -9.58
C THR A 707 -3.54 4.00 -10.59
N LEU A 708 -4.51 3.17 -10.18
CA LEU A 708 -5.62 2.70 -11.02
C LEU A 708 -6.89 3.54 -10.76
N GLU A 709 -7.71 3.76 -11.79
CA GLU A 709 -8.88 4.64 -11.75
C GLU A 709 -10.14 3.95 -12.29
N LEU A 710 -11.25 4.01 -11.53
CA LEU A 710 -12.52 3.36 -11.88
C LEU A 710 -13.05 3.80 -13.24
N GLY A 711 -13.62 2.85 -13.99
CA GLY A 711 -14.16 3.07 -15.33
C GLY A 711 -13.11 3.29 -16.43
N THR A 712 -11.83 3.44 -16.06
CA THR A 712 -10.68 3.46 -16.97
C THR A 712 -9.93 2.12 -16.93
N ASP A 713 -9.62 1.66 -15.72
CA ASP A 713 -8.97 0.37 -15.45
C ASP A 713 -9.99 -0.71 -15.04
N LEU A 714 -9.57 -1.98 -15.13
CA LEU A 714 -10.40 -3.15 -14.80
C LEU A 714 -10.10 -3.63 -13.37
N LEU A 715 -11.12 -4.14 -12.68
CA LEU A 715 -10.94 -4.72 -11.34
C LEU A 715 -10.43 -6.17 -11.44
N PRO A 716 -9.54 -6.61 -10.52
CA PRO A 716 -9.11 -8.00 -10.44
C PRO A 716 -10.24 -8.93 -9.97
N VAL A 717 -10.18 -10.19 -10.39
CA VAL A 717 -11.11 -11.27 -10.02
C VAL A 717 -10.41 -12.26 -9.09
N GLY A 718 -11.00 -12.55 -7.94
CA GLY A 718 -10.45 -13.38 -6.87
C GLY A 718 -9.67 -12.61 -5.79
N GLU A 719 -9.71 -11.27 -5.80
CA GLU A 719 -9.02 -10.38 -4.86
C GLU A 719 -9.96 -9.33 -4.28
N THR A 720 -9.58 -8.76 -3.14
CA THR A 720 -10.21 -7.59 -2.53
C THR A 720 -9.57 -6.32 -3.10
N THR A 721 -10.38 -5.49 -3.75
CA THR A 721 -10.00 -4.16 -4.24
C THR A 721 -10.48 -3.09 -3.28
N ARG A 722 -9.59 -2.20 -2.83
CA ARG A 722 -9.98 -1.01 -2.06
C ARG A 722 -10.17 0.20 -2.95
N VAL A 723 -11.33 0.84 -2.84
CA VAL A 723 -11.73 2.05 -3.58
C VAL A 723 -11.80 3.25 -2.64
N TYR A 724 -11.28 4.39 -3.08
CA TYR A 724 -11.30 5.67 -2.35
C TYR A 724 -12.31 6.66 -2.94
N GLU A 725 -12.69 7.68 -2.16
CA GLU A 725 -13.73 8.68 -2.53
C GLU A 725 -13.41 9.54 -3.77
N ASP A 726 -12.18 9.49 -4.31
CA ASP A 726 -11.78 10.15 -5.57
C ASP A 726 -11.82 9.22 -6.81
N GLY A 727 -12.26 7.96 -6.66
CA GLY A 727 -12.41 7.01 -7.76
C GLY A 727 -11.18 6.14 -8.04
N LYS A 728 -10.10 6.34 -7.29
CA LYS A 728 -8.91 5.50 -7.38
C LYS A 728 -9.02 4.20 -6.58
N PHE A 729 -8.24 3.20 -6.99
CA PHE A 729 -8.17 1.92 -6.30
C PHE A 729 -6.80 1.22 -6.38
N TYR A 730 -6.65 0.17 -5.56
CA TYR A 730 -5.58 -0.83 -5.60
C TYR A 730 -6.08 -2.17 -5.05
N SER A 731 -5.31 -3.24 -5.22
CA SER A 731 -5.63 -4.59 -4.73
C SER A 731 -4.83 -4.94 -3.48
N LEU A 732 -5.47 -5.63 -2.54
CA LEU A 732 -4.88 -6.07 -1.27
C LEU A 732 -4.20 -7.45 -1.35
N ASP A 733 -4.64 -8.33 -2.26
CA ASP A 733 -4.40 -9.79 -2.16
C ASP A 733 -3.38 -10.38 -3.18
N GLY A 734 -2.91 -9.59 -4.15
CA GLY A 734 -1.72 -9.86 -4.99
C GLY A 734 -1.67 -11.18 -5.79
N SER A 735 -2.79 -11.83 -6.06
CA SER A 735 -2.91 -13.15 -6.70
C SER A 735 -4.08 -13.31 -7.70
N ALA A 736 -4.46 -12.24 -8.40
CA ALA A 736 -5.57 -12.15 -9.35
C ALA A 736 -5.69 -13.32 -10.36
N SER A 737 -6.93 -13.77 -10.57
CA SER A 737 -7.28 -14.87 -11.49
C SER A 737 -7.85 -14.40 -12.85
N GLY A 738 -8.23 -13.13 -12.95
CA GLY A 738 -8.83 -12.49 -14.12
C GLY A 738 -9.10 -11.00 -13.89
N GLU A 739 -9.77 -10.35 -14.84
CA GLU A 739 -10.09 -8.92 -14.85
C GLU A 739 -11.59 -8.70 -15.17
N ALA A 740 -12.18 -7.64 -14.62
CA ALA A 740 -13.60 -7.31 -14.70
C ALA A 740 -13.86 -5.85 -15.15
N ASP A 741 -14.77 -5.66 -16.10
CA ASP A 741 -15.28 -4.33 -16.49
C ASP A 741 -16.36 -3.90 -15.48
N PHE A 742 -15.90 -3.32 -14.37
CA PHE A 742 -16.69 -3.02 -13.19
C PHE A 742 -16.44 -1.57 -12.75
N SER A 743 -17.50 -0.84 -12.41
CA SER A 743 -17.41 0.48 -11.77
C SER A 743 -18.54 0.69 -10.77
N ILE A 744 -18.20 1.28 -9.63
CA ILE A 744 -19.11 1.64 -8.54
C ILE A 744 -18.84 3.09 -8.10
N GLU A 745 -19.88 3.93 -8.07
CA GLU A 745 -19.77 5.30 -7.54
C GLU A 745 -21.00 5.67 -6.69
N PRO A 746 -20.91 6.68 -5.80
CA PRO A 746 -22.09 7.31 -5.23
C PRO A 746 -23.01 7.81 -6.34
N SER A 747 -24.32 7.73 -6.14
CA SER A 747 -25.33 8.24 -7.10
C SER A 747 -25.24 9.75 -7.41
N THR A 748 -24.40 10.48 -6.68
CA THR A 748 -24.05 11.90 -6.91
C THR A 748 -22.79 12.12 -7.76
N GLY A 749 -22.09 11.04 -8.13
CA GLY A 749 -20.73 11.05 -8.67
C GLY A 749 -19.65 11.03 -7.57
N MET A 750 -18.43 10.66 -7.96
CA MET A 750 -17.22 10.72 -7.10
C MET A 750 -16.88 12.15 -6.65
N LEU A 751 -16.12 12.27 -5.55
CA LEU A 751 -15.77 13.57 -4.95
C LEU A 751 -14.48 14.16 -5.57
N ILE A 752 -14.43 15.50 -5.61
CA ILE A 752 -13.26 16.26 -6.07
C ILE A 752 -12.59 16.89 -4.85
N PHE A 753 -11.29 16.66 -4.72
CA PHE A 753 -10.46 17.09 -3.59
C PHE A 753 -9.27 17.95 -4.04
N ASP A 754 -8.82 18.83 -3.16
CA ASP A 754 -7.58 19.60 -3.33
C ASP A 754 -6.33 18.71 -3.18
N GLU A 755 -5.16 19.21 -3.60
CA GLU A 755 -3.87 18.49 -3.53
C GLU A 755 -3.45 18.09 -2.10
N THR A 756 -3.87 18.84 -1.08
CA THR A 756 -3.48 18.64 0.34
C THR A 756 -4.64 18.13 1.21
N GLN A 757 -5.46 17.21 0.69
CA GLN A 757 -6.58 16.60 1.40
C GLN A 757 -6.44 15.07 1.38
N ALA A 758 -6.64 14.44 2.54
CA ALA A 758 -6.75 12.99 2.61
C ALA A 758 -7.97 12.51 1.78
N ARG A 759 -7.85 11.30 1.20
CA ARG A 759 -8.85 10.67 0.33
C ARG A 759 -9.51 9.50 1.07
N PRO A 760 -10.70 9.65 1.67
CA PRO A 760 -11.25 8.60 2.52
C PRO A 760 -11.53 7.28 1.79
N TRP A 761 -11.47 6.18 2.52
CA TRP A 761 -11.89 4.86 2.05
C TRP A 761 -13.42 4.85 1.78
N PHE A 762 -13.81 4.54 0.55
CA PHE A 762 -15.20 4.52 0.10
C PHE A 762 -15.82 3.12 0.26
N ALA A 763 -15.21 2.10 -0.33
CA ALA A 763 -15.66 0.70 -0.26
C ALA A 763 -14.53 -0.28 -0.59
N ASP A 764 -14.62 -1.50 -0.05
CA ASP A 764 -13.87 -2.67 -0.52
C ASP A 764 -14.80 -3.57 -1.36
N VAL A 765 -14.29 -4.05 -2.49
CA VAL A 765 -15.01 -4.87 -3.48
C VAL A 765 -14.26 -6.18 -3.72
N PHE A 766 -14.90 -7.32 -3.50
CA PHE A 766 -14.35 -8.65 -3.77
C PHE A 766 -15.14 -9.36 -4.87
N ILE A 767 -14.53 -9.61 -6.04
CA ILE A 767 -15.18 -10.29 -7.17
C ILE A 767 -14.83 -11.79 -7.14
N ASP A 768 -15.78 -12.64 -6.75
CA ASP A 768 -15.60 -14.10 -6.66
C ASP A 768 -15.58 -14.76 -8.04
N THR A 769 -16.56 -14.40 -8.89
CA THR A 769 -16.67 -14.89 -10.27
C THR A 769 -17.07 -13.77 -11.23
N TRP A 770 -16.49 -13.78 -12.43
CA TRP A 770 -16.79 -12.82 -13.48
C TRP A 770 -17.00 -13.50 -14.84
N GLY A 771 -17.95 -12.95 -15.61
CA GLY A 771 -18.36 -13.45 -16.91
C GLY A 771 -19.72 -14.16 -16.89
N PHE A 772 -20.26 -14.43 -18.08
CA PHE A 772 -21.63 -14.90 -18.26
C PHE A 772 -21.69 -16.09 -19.22
N SER A 773 -22.20 -17.24 -18.78
CA SER A 773 -22.35 -18.44 -19.60
C SER A 773 -23.32 -19.46 -18.99
N GLU A 774 -23.71 -20.52 -19.74
CA GLU A 774 -24.53 -21.65 -19.26
C GLU A 774 -23.98 -22.39 -18.00
N SER A 775 -22.79 -22.04 -17.51
CA SER A 775 -22.17 -22.64 -16.31
C SER A 775 -21.36 -21.67 -15.45
N VAL A 776 -21.46 -20.36 -15.68
CA VAL A 776 -20.78 -19.32 -14.87
C VAL A 776 -21.69 -18.10 -14.80
N GLU A 777 -22.09 -17.78 -13.57
CA GLU A 777 -22.80 -16.57 -13.17
C GLU A 777 -21.77 -15.61 -12.52
N SER A 778 -21.91 -14.30 -12.71
CA SER A 778 -21.03 -13.32 -12.05
C SER A 778 -21.51 -13.05 -10.63
N GLN A 779 -20.59 -13.08 -9.67
CA GLN A 779 -20.86 -12.92 -8.24
C GLN A 779 -19.75 -12.11 -7.58
N TRP A 780 -20.11 -11.12 -6.76
CA TRP A 780 -19.17 -10.30 -6.00
C TRP A 780 -19.77 -9.84 -4.66
N GLN A 781 -18.94 -9.25 -3.81
CA GLN A 781 -19.31 -8.74 -2.50
C GLN A 781 -18.75 -7.32 -2.27
N GLU A 782 -19.53 -6.49 -1.59
CA GLU A 782 -19.21 -5.10 -1.29
C GLU A 782 -19.35 -4.83 0.22
N ILE A 783 -18.42 -4.06 0.80
CA ILE A 783 -18.43 -3.59 2.20
C ILE A 783 -17.83 -2.18 2.29
N ALA A 784 -18.27 -1.36 3.24
CA ALA A 784 -17.73 -0.02 3.48
C ALA A 784 -17.58 0.27 4.99
N PRO A 785 -16.70 1.22 5.39
CA PRO A 785 -16.53 1.61 6.79
C PRO A 785 -17.75 2.33 7.38
N SER A 786 -18.67 2.80 6.52
CA SER A 786 -19.92 3.44 6.92
C SER A 786 -21.01 3.25 5.86
N ASP A 787 -22.21 3.77 6.11
CA ASP A 787 -23.32 3.69 5.16
C ASP A 787 -23.11 4.66 3.98
N THR A 788 -22.86 4.10 2.79
CA THR A 788 -22.64 4.79 1.52
C THR A 788 -23.92 5.36 0.89
N GLY A 789 -25.11 4.95 1.36
CA GLY A 789 -26.39 5.34 0.77
C GLY A 789 -26.60 4.73 -0.64
N SER A 790 -27.16 5.53 -1.57
CA SER A 790 -27.46 5.07 -2.92
C SER A 790 -26.25 5.16 -3.86
N THR A 791 -25.89 4.04 -4.48
CA THR A 791 -24.76 3.90 -5.41
C THR A 791 -25.24 3.48 -6.81
N LEU A 792 -24.38 3.75 -7.79
CA LEU A 792 -24.56 3.43 -9.20
C LEU A 792 -23.51 2.39 -9.60
N HIS A 793 -23.96 1.26 -10.12
CA HIS A 793 -23.12 0.20 -10.66
C HIS A 793 -23.17 0.23 -12.18
N THR A 794 -22.01 0.14 -12.84
CA THR A 794 -21.90 -0.06 -14.30
C THR A 794 -20.98 -1.23 -14.58
N LEU A 795 -21.50 -2.25 -15.26
CA LEU A 795 -20.84 -3.55 -15.49
C LEU A 795 -20.80 -3.85 -16.99
N GLY A 796 -19.72 -4.46 -17.48
CA GLY A 796 -19.55 -4.80 -18.90
C GLY A 796 -19.07 -6.23 -19.19
N GLY A 797 -19.11 -6.58 -20.48
CA GLY A 797 -18.73 -7.91 -20.99
C GLY A 797 -19.91 -8.79 -21.43
N PHE A 798 -21.11 -8.21 -21.55
CA PHE A 798 -22.33 -8.89 -22.00
C PHE A 798 -22.48 -8.85 -23.53
N GLU A 799 -23.28 -9.76 -24.10
CA GLU A 799 -23.73 -9.61 -25.49
C GLU A 799 -24.70 -8.41 -25.59
N SER A 800 -24.84 -7.80 -26.77
CA SER A 800 -25.68 -6.60 -26.93
C SER A 800 -27.18 -6.92 -26.93
N ALA A 801 -27.98 -6.08 -26.27
CA ALA A 801 -29.43 -6.29 -26.03
C ALA A 801 -29.76 -7.58 -25.25
N GLN A 802 -28.83 -8.05 -24.42
CA GLN A 802 -29.01 -9.15 -23.48
C GLN A 802 -29.77 -8.68 -22.24
N VAL A 803 -30.81 -9.41 -21.84
CA VAL A 803 -31.49 -9.23 -20.55
C VAL A 803 -30.66 -9.89 -19.44
N VAL A 804 -30.44 -9.19 -18.33
CA VAL A 804 -29.73 -9.70 -17.15
C VAL A 804 -30.61 -9.54 -15.91
N LEU A 805 -30.66 -10.55 -15.04
CA LEU A 805 -31.34 -10.51 -13.75
C LEU A 805 -30.32 -10.17 -12.66
N VAL A 806 -30.51 -9.05 -11.94
CA VAL A 806 -29.60 -8.60 -10.87
C VAL A 806 -30.21 -8.94 -9.51
N PHE A 807 -29.58 -9.85 -8.78
CA PHE A 807 -29.95 -10.22 -7.42
C PHE A 807 -28.98 -9.65 -6.39
N VAL A 808 -29.50 -9.39 -5.19
CA VAL A 808 -28.71 -8.99 -4.02
C VAL A 808 -29.07 -9.85 -2.80
N GLN A 809 -28.08 -10.11 -1.95
CA GLN A 809 -28.23 -10.77 -0.65
C GLN A 809 -27.31 -10.08 0.39
N PRO A 810 -27.86 -9.21 1.25
CA PRO A 810 -27.16 -8.71 2.44
C PRO A 810 -26.84 -9.84 3.43
N GLU A 811 -25.81 -9.67 4.27
CA GLU A 811 -25.41 -10.69 5.26
C GLU A 811 -26.59 -11.17 6.13
N GLY A 812 -26.88 -12.48 6.09
CA GLY A 812 -27.98 -13.10 6.84
C GLY A 812 -29.39 -12.84 6.28
N GLY A 813 -29.52 -12.12 5.16
CA GLY A 813 -30.78 -11.89 4.45
C GLY A 813 -31.19 -13.03 3.50
N GLU A 814 -32.40 -12.91 2.95
CA GLU A 814 -32.84 -13.69 1.77
C GLU A 814 -32.40 -12.98 0.49
N GLN A 815 -32.18 -13.74 -0.59
CA GLN A 815 -31.82 -13.21 -1.91
C GLN A 815 -33.03 -12.54 -2.58
N VAL A 816 -32.86 -11.34 -3.13
CA VAL A 816 -33.92 -10.52 -3.73
C VAL A 816 -33.49 -10.01 -5.11
N LEU A 817 -34.38 -10.12 -6.11
CA LEU A 817 -34.21 -9.48 -7.42
C LEU A 817 -34.43 -7.97 -7.29
N ILE A 818 -33.44 -7.16 -7.69
CA ILE A 818 -33.49 -5.69 -7.56
C ILE A 818 -33.56 -4.95 -8.90
N ALA A 819 -33.01 -5.52 -9.98
CA ALA A 819 -33.05 -4.91 -11.31
C ALA A 819 -33.09 -5.97 -12.42
N VAL A 820 -33.66 -5.59 -13.57
CA VAL A 820 -33.63 -6.36 -14.81
C VAL A 820 -33.16 -5.45 -15.96
N PRO A 821 -31.88 -5.04 -15.98
CA PRO A 821 -31.33 -4.22 -17.05
C PRO A 821 -31.21 -4.99 -18.36
N VAL A 822 -31.24 -4.25 -19.47
CA VAL A 822 -30.89 -4.73 -20.81
C VAL A 822 -29.58 -4.08 -21.21
N SER A 823 -28.63 -4.88 -21.71
CA SER A 823 -27.32 -4.37 -22.13
C SER A 823 -27.39 -3.47 -23.36
N ASP A 824 -26.54 -2.45 -23.40
CA ASP A 824 -26.47 -1.47 -24.47
C ASP A 824 -25.80 -2.02 -25.76
N HIS A 825 -25.45 -1.12 -26.69
CA HIS A 825 -24.72 -1.48 -27.90
C HIS A 825 -23.23 -1.80 -27.69
N SER A 826 -22.71 -1.60 -26.46
CA SER A 826 -21.32 -1.87 -26.07
C SER A 826 -21.16 -3.13 -25.22
N GLY A 827 -22.28 -3.72 -24.77
CA GLY A 827 -22.28 -4.87 -23.88
C GLY A 827 -22.18 -4.49 -22.41
N ARG A 828 -22.69 -3.30 -22.03
CA ARG A 828 -22.72 -2.78 -20.66
C ARG A 828 -24.14 -2.65 -20.12
N ILE A 829 -24.30 -2.90 -18.82
CA ILE A 829 -25.51 -2.68 -18.03
C ILE A 829 -25.23 -1.67 -16.91
N THR A 830 -26.26 -0.95 -16.48
CA THR A 830 -26.20 -0.01 -15.34
C THR A 830 -27.43 -0.20 -14.45
N PHE A 831 -27.24 -0.18 -13.14
CA PHE A 831 -28.33 -0.21 -12.16
C PHE A 831 -27.98 0.60 -10.89
N LEU A 832 -28.98 0.84 -10.04
CA LEU A 832 -28.82 1.51 -8.75
C LEU A 832 -29.02 0.51 -7.60
N TYR A 833 -28.26 0.71 -6.52
CA TYR A 833 -28.50 0.04 -5.23
C TYR A 833 -28.68 1.08 -4.13
N GLU A 834 -29.75 0.95 -3.34
CA GLU A 834 -30.14 1.94 -2.30
C GLU A 834 -29.96 1.42 -0.86
N GLY A 835 -29.23 0.32 -0.66
CA GLY A 835 -29.14 -0.37 0.64
C GLY A 835 -27.92 -0.06 1.52
N GLY A 836 -26.86 0.52 0.94
CA GLY A 836 -25.58 0.79 1.64
C GLY A 836 -24.78 -0.47 2.03
N TYR A 837 -23.53 -0.27 2.48
CA TYR A 837 -22.56 -1.36 2.72
C TYR A 837 -21.99 -1.44 4.14
N SER A 838 -22.73 -0.95 5.15
CA SER A 838 -22.32 -1.03 6.57
C SER A 838 -22.24 -2.45 7.16
N ALA A 839 -22.59 -3.46 6.35
CA ALA A 839 -22.30 -4.89 6.51
C ALA A 839 -22.12 -5.49 5.10
N PRO A 840 -21.51 -6.68 4.94
CA PRO A 840 -21.29 -7.30 3.63
C PRO A 840 -22.58 -7.47 2.82
N VAL A 841 -22.54 -7.08 1.54
CA VAL A 841 -23.62 -7.27 0.58
C VAL A 841 -23.10 -8.08 -0.61
N THR A 842 -23.69 -9.24 -0.87
CA THR A 842 -23.35 -10.09 -2.03
C THR A 842 -24.32 -9.83 -3.18
N PHE A 843 -23.81 -9.75 -4.41
CA PHE A 843 -24.58 -9.64 -5.65
C PHE A 843 -24.39 -10.86 -6.54
N LEU A 844 -25.39 -11.18 -7.36
CA LEU A 844 -25.39 -12.31 -8.31
C LEU A 844 -26.15 -11.93 -9.60
N LEU A 845 -25.62 -12.32 -10.77
CA LEU A 845 -26.24 -12.13 -12.07
C LEU A 845 -26.71 -13.44 -12.71
N ASP A 846 -27.95 -13.49 -13.19
CA ASP A 846 -28.57 -14.64 -13.88
C ASP A 846 -29.38 -14.21 -15.13
N HIS A 847 -30.04 -15.14 -15.82
CA HIS A 847 -30.78 -14.98 -17.07
C HIS A 847 -32.06 -15.82 -17.11
N ASP A 848 -33.10 -15.29 -17.75
CA ASP A 848 -34.33 -16.04 -18.00
C ASP A 848 -34.17 -17.03 -19.15
N THR A 849 -34.40 -18.31 -18.86
CA THR A 849 -34.37 -19.43 -19.81
C THR A 849 -35.72 -20.15 -19.94
N THR A 850 -36.79 -19.53 -19.42
CA THR A 850 -38.12 -20.13 -19.27
C THR A 850 -39.15 -19.56 -20.24
N PRO A 851 -39.64 -20.36 -21.23
CA PRO A 851 -40.64 -19.87 -22.18
C PRO A 851 -42.00 -19.53 -21.54
N PRO A 852 -42.70 -18.48 -22.03
CA PRO A 852 -44.07 -18.15 -21.62
C PRO A 852 -45.06 -19.32 -21.71
N THR A 853 -46.12 -19.28 -20.90
CA THR A 853 -47.20 -20.28 -20.99
C THR A 853 -47.87 -20.30 -22.37
N GLN A 854 -48.28 -21.47 -22.84
CA GLN A 854 -48.91 -21.64 -24.16
C GLN A 854 -50.23 -20.87 -24.32
N PRO A 855 -50.39 -19.99 -25.33
CA PRO A 855 -51.67 -19.36 -25.66
C PRO A 855 -52.72 -20.36 -26.13
N ALA A 856 -53.99 -20.15 -25.74
CA ALA A 856 -55.14 -20.94 -26.19
C ALA A 856 -56.03 -20.16 -27.15
N LEU A 857 -56.52 -20.78 -28.24
CA LEU A 857 -57.35 -20.11 -29.24
C LEU A 857 -58.84 -20.08 -28.82
N ILE A 858 -59.45 -18.89 -28.82
CA ILE A 858 -60.82 -18.65 -28.34
C ILE A 858 -61.84 -18.67 -29.49
N GLN A 859 -61.64 -17.82 -30.50
CA GLN A 859 -62.49 -17.79 -31.70
C GLN A 859 -61.71 -17.39 -32.98
N PRO A 860 -62.15 -17.83 -34.18
CA PRO A 860 -63.24 -18.76 -34.43
C PRO A 860 -62.91 -20.17 -33.94
N SER A 861 -63.90 -20.86 -33.37
CA SER A 861 -63.75 -22.24 -32.92
C SER A 861 -63.37 -23.16 -34.09
N ASP A 862 -62.57 -24.20 -33.82
CA ASP A 862 -62.04 -25.08 -34.86
C ASP A 862 -63.14 -25.75 -35.72
N ASN A 863 -62.87 -25.86 -37.03
CA ASN A 863 -63.77 -26.30 -38.08
C ASN A 863 -65.08 -25.46 -38.23
N MET A 864 -65.13 -24.22 -37.71
CA MET A 864 -66.31 -23.36 -37.84
C MET A 864 -66.51 -22.83 -39.27
N MET A 865 -67.77 -22.80 -39.74
CA MET A 865 -68.12 -22.16 -41.01
C MET A 865 -68.63 -20.73 -40.79
N LEU A 866 -67.91 -19.77 -41.36
CA LEU A 866 -68.17 -18.33 -41.28
C LEU A 866 -68.78 -17.81 -42.59
N TYR A 867 -69.50 -16.70 -42.52
CA TYR A 867 -70.19 -16.08 -43.65
C TYR A 867 -69.74 -14.62 -43.87
N SER A 868 -68.56 -14.28 -43.37
CA SER A 868 -67.87 -12.99 -43.49
C SER A 868 -66.44 -13.25 -43.97
N THR A 869 -65.93 -12.40 -44.87
CA THR A 869 -64.52 -12.39 -45.29
C THR A 869 -63.62 -11.63 -44.32
N ASN A 870 -64.20 -10.94 -43.33
CA ASN A 870 -63.49 -10.29 -42.24
C ASN A 870 -63.82 -11.07 -40.96
N VAL A 871 -62.79 -11.61 -40.30
CA VAL A 871 -62.89 -12.60 -39.23
C VAL A 871 -62.08 -12.12 -38.02
N LEU A 872 -62.71 -12.07 -36.85
CA LEU A 872 -62.03 -11.82 -35.58
C LEU A 872 -61.34 -13.12 -35.11
N LEU A 873 -60.05 -13.02 -34.84
CA LEU A 873 -59.18 -14.02 -34.24
C LEU A 873 -58.85 -13.56 -32.81
N GLU A 874 -58.96 -14.44 -31.82
CA GLU A 874 -58.85 -14.09 -30.39
C GLU A 874 -58.25 -15.24 -29.59
N TRP A 875 -57.36 -14.96 -28.63
CA TRP A 875 -56.64 -15.96 -27.83
C TRP A 875 -56.50 -15.57 -26.35
N GLU A 876 -56.19 -16.56 -25.50
CA GLU A 876 -55.85 -16.33 -24.09
C GLU A 876 -54.41 -15.80 -23.95
N GLU A 877 -54.22 -14.93 -22.95
CA GLU A 877 -52.94 -14.28 -22.64
C GLU A 877 -51.91 -15.28 -22.08
N ALA A 878 -50.67 -15.20 -22.58
CA ALA A 878 -49.53 -15.93 -22.02
C ALA A 878 -48.95 -15.19 -20.81
N VAL A 879 -48.53 -15.94 -19.80
CA VAL A 879 -47.84 -15.42 -18.61
C VAL A 879 -46.41 -15.93 -18.61
N ASP A 880 -45.49 -15.08 -18.18
CA ASP A 880 -44.18 -15.46 -17.65
C ASP A 880 -43.96 -14.80 -16.28
N THR A 881 -43.01 -15.31 -15.49
CA THR A 881 -42.70 -14.91 -14.11
C THR A 881 -41.23 -14.55 -13.86
N GLN A 882 -40.36 -14.55 -14.88
CA GLN A 882 -38.95 -14.18 -14.77
C GLN A 882 -38.63 -12.88 -15.53
N SER A 883 -38.84 -12.82 -16.85
CA SER A 883 -38.63 -11.60 -17.66
C SER A 883 -39.93 -10.99 -18.22
N GLY A 884 -41.02 -11.76 -18.25
CA GLY A 884 -42.37 -11.29 -18.60
C GLY A 884 -42.70 -11.33 -20.10
N PRO A 885 -43.99 -11.54 -20.46
CA PRO A 885 -44.43 -11.62 -21.86
C PRO A 885 -44.46 -10.24 -22.51
N ILE A 886 -43.90 -10.10 -23.72
CA ILE A 886 -43.80 -8.80 -24.42
C ILE A 886 -44.59 -8.77 -25.74
N GLY A 887 -44.72 -9.88 -26.47
CA GLY A 887 -45.34 -9.85 -27.80
C GLY A 887 -45.98 -11.15 -28.29
N TYR A 888 -46.82 -11.01 -29.32
CA TYR A 888 -47.43 -12.11 -30.06
C TYR A 888 -47.15 -12.01 -31.57
N VAL A 889 -46.88 -13.15 -32.20
CA VAL A 889 -46.82 -13.31 -33.66
C VAL A 889 -47.97 -14.21 -34.10
N LEU A 890 -48.84 -13.66 -34.94
CA LEU A 890 -50.02 -14.35 -35.47
C LEU A 890 -49.71 -14.91 -36.86
N SER A 891 -50.05 -16.16 -37.14
CA SER A 891 -49.92 -16.78 -38.46
C SER A 891 -51.27 -17.21 -39.01
N ILE A 892 -51.54 -16.88 -40.28
CA ILE A 892 -52.74 -17.27 -41.03
C ILE A 892 -52.29 -17.85 -42.38
N ASP A 893 -52.66 -19.09 -42.68
CA ASP A 893 -52.26 -19.84 -43.89
C ASP A 893 -50.74 -19.89 -44.16
N GLY A 894 -49.92 -19.72 -43.11
CA GLY A 894 -48.47 -19.62 -43.20
C GLY A 894 -47.93 -18.23 -43.60
N ILE A 895 -48.77 -17.19 -43.53
CA ILE A 895 -48.37 -15.78 -43.54
C ILE A 895 -48.33 -15.31 -42.09
N GLU A 896 -47.16 -14.96 -41.59
CA GLU A 896 -46.95 -14.40 -40.26
C GLU A 896 -47.18 -12.88 -40.26
N THR A 897 -47.65 -12.35 -39.14
CA THR A 897 -47.95 -10.94 -38.89
C THR A 897 -47.75 -10.68 -37.40
N GLU A 898 -46.81 -9.80 -37.08
CA GLU A 898 -46.62 -9.26 -35.73
C GLU A 898 -47.87 -8.47 -35.33
N THR A 899 -48.38 -8.68 -34.11
CA THR A 899 -49.46 -7.85 -33.56
C THR A 899 -48.87 -6.64 -32.83
N GLU A 900 -49.66 -5.59 -32.63
CA GLU A 900 -49.32 -4.58 -31.63
C GLU A 900 -49.11 -5.27 -30.27
N SER A 901 -48.07 -4.86 -29.53
CA SER A 901 -47.59 -5.54 -28.33
C SER A 901 -48.72 -5.74 -27.30
N LEU A 902 -48.72 -6.91 -26.66
CA LEU A 902 -49.74 -7.36 -25.69
C LEU A 902 -51.18 -7.52 -26.23
N SER A 903 -51.48 -7.25 -27.51
CA SER A 903 -52.82 -7.51 -28.05
C SER A 903 -53.13 -9.02 -28.14
N THR A 904 -54.26 -9.44 -27.57
CA THR A 904 -54.78 -10.82 -27.61
C THR A 904 -55.86 -11.05 -28.68
N GLN A 905 -56.05 -10.09 -29.59
CA GLN A 905 -57.05 -10.12 -30.65
C GLN A 905 -56.57 -9.46 -31.95
N TYR A 906 -57.10 -9.94 -33.08
CA TYR A 906 -56.79 -9.42 -34.43
C TYR A 906 -57.95 -9.63 -35.41
N ILE A 907 -58.19 -8.70 -36.33
CA ILE A 907 -59.23 -8.85 -37.37
C ILE A 907 -58.56 -9.15 -38.73
N ALA A 908 -58.65 -10.39 -39.17
CA ALA A 908 -58.20 -10.83 -40.49
C ALA A 908 -59.23 -10.42 -41.55
N GLU A 909 -58.88 -9.43 -42.39
CA GLU A 909 -59.79 -8.89 -43.41
C GLU A 909 -59.59 -9.48 -44.82
N ASN A 910 -60.67 -9.45 -45.63
CA ASN A 910 -60.66 -9.79 -47.05
C ASN A 910 -60.19 -11.23 -47.38
N LEU A 911 -60.37 -12.16 -46.44
CA LEU A 911 -60.07 -13.59 -46.63
C LEU A 911 -60.84 -14.18 -47.83
N SER A 912 -60.24 -15.19 -48.46
CA SER A 912 -60.84 -15.88 -49.61
C SER A 912 -62.01 -16.79 -49.21
N CYS A 913 -62.71 -17.35 -50.19
CA CYS A 913 -63.96 -18.09 -49.98
C CYS A 913 -63.71 -19.61 -49.89
N ASP A 914 -62.79 -20.00 -49.01
CA ASP A 914 -62.31 -21.37 -48.81
C ASP A 914 -61.90 -21.62 -47.34
N SER A 915 -60.97 -22.55 -47.08
CA SER A 915 -60.61 -22.99 -45.73
C SER A 915 -59.24 -22.46 -45.32
N HIS A 916 -59.17 -21.93 -44.10
CA HIS A 916 -58.00 -21.26 -43.52
C HIS A 916 -57.49 -22.01 -42.28
N GLU A 917 -56.19 -21.93 -42.02
CA GLU A 917 -55.51 -22.42 -40.80
C GLU A 917 -54.82 -21.25 -40.07
N TRP A 918 -54.85 -21.21 -38.74
CA TRP A 918 -54.21 -20.15 -37.96
C TRP A 918 -53.63 -20.63 -36.61
N PHE A 919 -52.62 -19.94 -36.10
CA PHE A 919 -52.02 -20.13 -34.77
C PHE A 919 -51.28 -18.85 -34.32
N VAL A 920 -50.89 -18.79 -33.04
CA VAL A 920 -50.20 -17.65 -32.41
C VAL A 920 -48.95 -18.14 -31.68
N VAL A 921 -47.89 -17.32 -31.66
CA VAL A 921 -46.67 -17.52 -30.86
C VAL A 921 -46.55 -16.39 -29.85
N ALA A 922 -46.35 -16.69 -28.57
CA ALA A 922 -45.99 -15.73 -27.53
C ALA A 922 -44.48 -15.68 -27.34
N GLN A 923 -43.94 -14.50 -26.99
CA GLN A 923 -42.52 -14.27 -26.70
C GLN A 923 -42.34 -13.37 -25.45
N ASP A 924 -41.33 -13.67 -24.63
CA ASP A 924 -40.89 -12.86 -23.49
C ASP A 924 -39.83 -11.81 -23.85
N ALA A 925 -39.25 -11.15 -22.84
CA ALA A 925 -38.15 -10.19 -23.02
C ALA A 925 -36.82 -10.86 -23.36
N ALA A 926 -36.55 -12.08 -22.85
CA ALA A 926 -35.33 -12.83 -23.11
C ALA A 926 -35.28 -13.49 -24.51
N GLY A 927 -36.42 -13.56 -25.21
CA GLY A 927 -36.57 -14.14 -26.54
C GLY A 927 -37.05 -15.59 -26.56
N ASN A 928 -37.44 -16.18 -25.43
CA ASN A 928 -38.02 -17.51 -25.39
C ASN A 928 -39.45 -17.50 -25.96
N GLN A 929 -39.86 -18.56 -26.66
CA GLN A 929 -41.11 -18.60 -27.43
C GLN A 929 -41.95 -19.85 -27.17
N THR A 930 -43.28 -19.66 -27.10
CA THR A 930 -44.27 -20.76 -27.04
C THR A 930 -45.43 -20.54 -28.01
N ALA A 931 -45.71 -21.54 -28.86
CA ALA A 931 -46.78 -21.50 -29.85
C ALA A 931 -48.07 -22.21 -29.40
N SER A 932 -49.23 -21.67 -29.78
CA SER A 932 -50.56 -22.26 -29.58
C SER A 932 -50.78 -23.56 -30.39
N GLU A 933 -51.91 -24.24 -30.15
CA GLU A 933 -52.43 -25.19 -31.14
C GLU A 933 -52.86 -24.47 -32.45
N ARG A 934 -53.05 -25.24 -33.53
CA ARG A 934 -53.55 -24.73 -34.82
C ARG A 934 -55.06 -24.91 -34.94
N GLY A 935 -55.79 -23.83 -35.20
CA GLY A 935 -57.23 -23.83 -35.47
C GLY A 935 -57.53 -23.70 -36.96
N THR A 936 -58.71 -24.19 -37.39
CA THR A 936 -59.17 -24.09 -38.78
C THR A 936 -60.59 -23.50 -38.89
N PHE A 937 -60.90 -22.83 -40.01
CA PHE A 937 -62.26 -22.36 -40.32
C PHE A 937 -62.52 -22.28 -41.84
N GLU A 938 -63.79 -22.25 -42.27
CA GLU A 938 -64.20 -22.14 -43.69
C GLU A 938 -65.05 -20.87 -43.94
N VAL A 939 -64.68 -20.04 -44.92
CA VAL A 939 -65.36 -18.80 -45.27
C VAL A 939 -66.31 -19.00 -46.48
N VAL A 940 -67.61 -18.99 -46.21
CA VAL A 940 -68.64 -19.43 -47.17
C VAL A 940 -69.38 -18.26 -47.83
N CYS A 941 -68.88 -17.85 -48.99
CA CYS A 941 -69.45 -16.76 -49.78
C CYS A 941 -70.70 -17.17 -50.59
N GLY A 942 -71.86 -16.53 -50.32
CA GLY A 942 -72.97 -16.49 -51.29
C GLY A 942 -74.31 -17.15 -50.90
N ARG A 943 -74.60 -17.38 -49.61
CA ARG A 943 -75.96 -17.73 -49.14
C ARG A 943 -76.36 -16.93 -47.91
N THR A 944 -77.63 -16.51 -47.85
CA THR A 944 -78.20 -15.78 -46.71
C THR A 944 -78.38 -16.69 -45.50
N ALA A 945 -77.89 -16.27 -44.33
CA ALA A 945 -78.00 -17.02 -43.08
C ALA A 945 -79.47 -17.20 -42.60
N PRO A 946 -79.82 -18.34 -41.98
CA PRO A 946 -81.06 -18.51 -41.22
C PRO A 946 -81.12 -17.64 -39.96
N SER A 947 -82.31 -17.46 -39.38
CA SER A 947 -82.54 -16.61 -38.21
C SER A 947 -82.23 -17.29 -36.87
N ALA A 948 -81.59 -16.53 -35.96
CA ALA A 948 -81.74 -16.48 -34.50
C ALA A 948 -82.27 -17.72 -33.72
N GLY A 949 -81.51 -18.15 -32.71
CA GLY A 949 -81.87 -19.28 -31.82
C GLY A 949 -81.32 -19.17 -30.40
N SER A 950 -81.82 -18.23 -29.59
CA SER A 950 -81.53 -18.15 -28.14
C SER A 950 -82.20 -19.29 -27.35
N GLY A 951 -81.53 -19.80 -26.30
CA GLY A 951 -82.02 -20.86 -25.41
C GLY A 951 -80.89 -21.60 -24.68
N ASN A 952 -80.28 -21.13 -23.58
CA ASN A 952 -80.79 -20.58 -22.31
C ASN A 952 -81.29 -21.66 -21.30
N THR A 953 -80.82 -21.58 -20.05
CA THR A 953 -81.18 -22.39 -18.84
C THR A 953 -80.81 -23.90 -18.86
N THR A 954 -80.58 -24.61 -17.74
CA THR A 954 -80.79 -24.31 -16.30
C THR A 954 -79.82 -25.10 -15.37
N ASP A 955 -79.22 -24.42 -14.37
CA ASP A 955 -79.33 -24.60 -12.89
C ASP A 955 -80.10 -25.84 -12.31
N PRO A 956 -79.94 -26.31 -11.03
CA PRO A 956 -79.12 -25.81 -9.89
C PRO A 956 -78.23 -26.82 -9.12
N GLY A 957 -77.37 -26.29 -8.21
CA GLY A 957 -76.44 -27.10 -7.37
C GLY A 957 -76.10 -26.67 -5.91
N ARG A 958 -76.52 -25.50 -5.41
CA ARG A 958 -76.59 -24.98 -4.01
C ARG A 958 -75.92 -25.79 -2.83
N PRO A 959 -75.25 -25.18 -1.80
CA PRO A 959 -75.05 -23.75 -1.42
C PRO A 959 -73.53 -23.41 -1.29
N THR A 960 -72.93 -22.47 -0.52
CA THR A 960 -73.22 -21.41 0.51
C THR A 960 -71.98 -20.46 0.51
N SER A 961 -71.85 -19.27 1.12
CA SER A 961 -72.63 -18.35 1.98
C SER A 961 -72.16 -16.93 1.59
N GLN A 962 -72.99 -15.91 1.32
CA GLN A 962 -73.71 -15.07 2.29
C GLN A 962 -72.84 -14.51 3.44
N THR A 963 -72.78 -13.20 3.73
CA THR A 963 -73.30 -11.96 3.05
C THR A 963 -72.83 -10.70 3.83
N GLN A 964 -73.00 -9.49 3.27
CA GLN A 964 -73.31 -8.23 4.01
C GLN A 964 -72.16 -7.66 4.91
N ASP A 965 -72.17 -6.42 5.41
CA ASP A 965 -72.91 -5.17 5.15
C ASP A 965 -72.14 -3.98 5.80
N GLU A 966 -72.63 -2.73 5.62
CA GLU A 966 -72.55 -1.61 6.60
C GLU A 966 -71.14 -1.02 6.94
N GLN A 967 -70.95 0.20 7.43
CA GLN A 967 -71.60 1.54 7.37
C GLN A 967 -70.62 2.55 8.05
N SER A 968 -71.01 3.83 8.28
CA SER A 968 -70.26 4.92 8.96
C SER A 968 -68.98 5.43 8.24
N GLN A 969 -68.86 6.72 7.86
CA GLN A 969 -68.76 7.99 8.63
C GLN A 969 -67.33 8.22 9.19
N GLU A 970 -66.72 9.43 9.18
CA GLU A 970 -67.18 10.78 8.77
C GLU A 970 -65.99 11.76 8.54
N GLU A 971 -66.24 12.90 7.84
CA GLU A 971 -65.53 14.22 7.90
C GLU A 971 -64.09 14.35 7.29
N GLU A 972 -63.66 15.45 6.62
CA GLU A 972 -64.33 16.70 6.16
C GLU A 972 -63.60 17.38 4.93
N GLN A 973 -64.00 18.61 4.54
CA GLN A 973 -63.83 19.31 3.22
C GLN A 973 -62.44 20.01 2.99
N GLU A 974 -62.07 20.72 1.89
CA GLU A 974 -62.71 21.80 1.06
C GLU A 974 -62.31 21.84 -0.46
N GLU A 975 -62.82 22.86 -1.19
CA GLU A 975 -62.94 23.15 -2.65
C GLU A 975 -61.64 23.61 -3.37
N GLU A 976 -61.57 24.02 -4.65
CA GLU A 976 -62.14 23.68 -6.00
C GLU A 976 -61.95 24.93 -6.90
N ASP A 977 -61.44 24.82 -8.14
CA ASP A 977 -61.64 25.87 -9.16
C ASP A 977 -61.48 25.33 -10.60
N GLY A 978 -62.59 24.99 -11.25
CA GLY A 978 -62.63 24.44 -12.61
C GLY A 978 -64.03 24.52 -13.22
N ILE A 979 -64.15 25.19 -14.37
CA ILE A 979 -65.37 25.23 -15.19
C ILE A 979 -65.51 23.85 -15.87
N GLY A 980 -66.68 23.21 -16.06
CA GLY A 980 -68.04 23.67 -15.80
C GLY A 980 -69.14 22.64 -16.14
N GLY A 981 -69.05 21.42 -15.61
CA GLY A 981 -70.24 20.65 -15.23
C GLY A 981 -71.02 19.90 -16.33
N GLY A 982 -70.44 18.80 -16.82
CA GLY A 982 -71.18 17.54 -16.94
C GLY A 982 -72.24 17.39 -18.05
N GLY A 983 -71.79 17.28 -19.31
CA GLY A 983 -72.19 16.14 -20.15
C GLY A 983 -73.57 16.10 -20.83
N GLU A 984 -74.47 17.07 -20.68
CA GLU A 984 -75.76 17.06 -21.42
C GLU A 984 -75.70 17.65 -22.85
N TYR A 985 -74.56 18.21 -23.31
CA TYR A 985 -74.45 18.77 -24.66
C TYR A 985 -73.82 17.78 -25.66
N LEU A 986 -74.67 17.15 -26.47
CA LEU A 986 -74.24 16.24 -27.53
C LEU A 986 -74.17 16.95 -28.89
N LEU A 987 -73.02 16.85 -29.57
CA LEU A 987 -72.89 17.12 -31.00
C LEU A 987 -72.70 15.80 -31.75
N ARG A 988 -72.64 15.84 -33.09
CA ARG A 988 -72.33 14.64 -33.87
C ARG A 988 -70.88 14.55 -34.24
N SER A 989 -70.32 13.36 -34.01
CA SER A 989 -68.98 12.99 -34.43
C SER A 989 -68.77 13.29 -35.91
N PRO A 990 -67.71 14.01 -36.29
CA PRO A 990 -67.31 14.13 -37.68
C PRO A 990 -66.81 12.78 -38.27
N ILE A 991 -66.52 11.78 -37.43
CA ILE A 991 -65.95 10.49 -37.82
C ILE A 991 -67.00 9.37 -37.77
N THR A 992 -67.58 9.10 -36.59
CA THR A 992 -68.51 7.97 -36.40
C THR A 992 -69.93 8.26 -36.89
N GLY A 993 -70.32 9.55 -36.96
CA GLY A 993 -71.68 9.98 -37.26
C GLY A 993 -72.70 9.76 -36.12
N GLU A 994 -72.25 9.29 -34.95
CA GLU A 994 -73.05 9.16 -33.72
C GLU A 994 -73.03 10.45 -32.89
N TRP A 995 -73.80 10.48 -31.81
CA TRP A 995 -73.91 11.63 -30.90
C TRP A 995 -72.92 11.50 -29.73
N GLU A 996 -71.95 12.41 -29.68
CA GLU A 996 -70.85 12.48 -28.73
C GLU A 996 -70.98 13.73 -27.85
N ALA A 997 -70.61 13.64 -26.57
CA ALA A 997 -70.60 14.79 -25.68
C ALA A 997 -69.47 15.76 -26.05
N VAL A 998 -69.74 17.06 -26.03
CA VAL A 998 -68.70 18.08 -26.10
C VAL A 998 -68.05 18.18 -24.72
N ASN A 999 -66.76 17.85 -24.63
CA ASN A 999 -65.96 18.00 -23.43
C ASN A 999 -65.69 19.48 -23.15
N GLU A 1000 -65.39 19.78 -21.89
CA GLU A 1000 -64.72 21.02 -21.51
C GLU A 1000 -63.28 21.04 -22.03
N VAL A 1001 -62.70 22.23 -22.19
CA VAL A 1001 -61.27 22.43 -22.47
C VAL A 1001 -60.80 23.71 -21.78
N HIS A 1002 -59.55 23.73 -21.30
CA HIS A 1002 -58.98 24.88 -20.60
C HIS A 1002 -57.95 25.61 -21.48
N ALA A 1003 -57.79 26.91 -21.28
CA ALA A 1003 -56.68 27.63 -21.90
C ALA A 1003 -55.35 27.12 -21.31
N ALA A 1004 -54.36 26.90 -22.17
CA ALA A 1004 -53.09 26.24 -21.89
C ALA A 1004 -53.12 24.73 -21.56
N SER A 1005 -54.27 24.04 -21.61
CA SER A 1005 -54.27 22.57 -21.55
C SER A 1005 -53.87 21.95 -22.90
N VAL A 1006 -53.47 20.67 -22.86
CA VAL A 1006 -53.16 19.86 -24.04
C VAL A 1006 -54.20 18.77 -24.22
N ILE A 1007 -54.73 18.66 -25.42
CA ILE A 1007 -55.88 17.78 -25.70
C ILE A 1007 -55.62 16.87 -26.91
N LYS A 1008 -56.22 15.69 -26.87
CA LYS A 1008 -56.19 14.67 -27.95
C LYS A 1008 -57.57 14.04 -28.10
N SER A 1009 -57.88 13.51 -29.29
CA SER A 1009 -59.18 12.88 -29.54
C SER A 1009 -59.07 11.37 -29.73
N THR A 1010 -60.11 10.63 -29.36
CA THR A 1010 -60.17 9.17 -29.46
C THR A 1010 -59.90 8.62 -30.86
N SER A 1011 -60.19 9.38 -31.93
CA SER A 1011 -59.95 8.96 -33.31
C SER A 1011 -58.70 9.57 -33.97
N PHE A 1012 -57.89 10.36 -33.24
CA PHE A 1012 -56.75 11.09 -33.80
C PHE A 1012 -55.52 11.08 -32.88
N SER A 1013 -54.37 10.63 -33.41
CA SER A 1013 -53.10 10.61 -32.68
C SER A 1013 -52.55 12.00 -32.33
N THR A 1014 -52.89 13.03 -33.12
CA THR A 1014 -52.37 14.40 -32.99
C THR A 1014 -52.79 15.07 -31.68
N VAL A 1015 -51.79 15.51 -30.91
CA VAL A 1015 -51.94 16.35 -29.71
C VAL A 1015 -52.03 17.83 -30.11
N TYR A 1016 -52.88 18.60 -29.42
CA TYR A 1016 -53.03 20.03 -29.62
C TYR A 1016 -52.89 20.80 -28.31
N TYR A 1017 -52.14 21.89 -28.32
CA TYR A 1017 -52.15 22.90 -27.26
C TYR A 1017 -53.30 23.89 -27.46
N ILE A 1018 -54.02 24.24 -26.39
CA ILE A 1018 -55.09 25.24 -26.44
C ILE A 1018 -54.54 26.62 -26.10
N THR A 1019 -54.56 27.53 -27.08
CA THR A 1019 -54.09 28.91 -26.90
C THR A 1019 -55.02 29.71 -25.99
N GLN A 1020 -54.52 30.82 -25.45
CA GLN A 1020 -55.31 31.74 -24.59
C GLN A 1020 -56.55 32.34 -25.27
N ASP A 1021 -56.62 32.31 -26.61
CA ASP A 1021 -57.79 32.70 -27.40
C ASP A 1021 -58.63 31.49 -27.90
N PHE A 1022 -58.47 30.33 -27.25
CA PHE A 1022 -59.21 29.08 -27.49
C PHE A 1022 -59.14 28.55 -28.93
N LYS A 1023 -57.96 28.65 -29.55
CA LYS A 1023 -57.60 27.89 -30.75
C LYS A 1023 -56.76 26.68 -30.38
N ARG A 1024 -56.75 25.67 -31.25
CA ARG A 1024 -55.92 24.48 -31.10
C ARG A 1024 -54.69 24.56 -32.01
N ALA A 1025 -53.51 24.65 -31.41
CA ALA A 1025 -52.21 24.62 -32.09
C ALA A 1025 -51.66 23.19 -32.07
N PRO A 1026 -51.43 22.53 -33.22
CA PRO A 1026 -50.89 21.17 -33.24
C PRO A 1026 -49.41 21.14 -32.83
N PHE A 1027 -49.02 20.10 -32.08
CA PHE A 1027 -47.60 19.78 -31.91
C PHE A 1027 -47.02 19.19 -33.22
N PRO A 1028 -45.85 19.66 -33.70
CA PRO A 1028 -45.26 19.15 -34.94
C PRO A 1028 -44.56 17.80 -34.77
N ASN A 1029 -44.06 17.51 -33.57
CA ASN A 1029 -43.48 16.22 -33.15
C ASN A 1029 -43.44 16.13 -31.61
N GLU A 1030 -43.13 14.95 -31.10
CA GLU A 1030 -43.12 14.64 -29.67
C GLU A 1030 -41.96 15.34 -28.94
N ILE A 1031 -40.78 15.47 -29.56
CA ILE A 1031 -39.66 16.25 -29.02
C ILE A 1031 -40.08 17.71 -28.72
N THR A 1032 -40.92 18.30 -29.57
CA THR A 1032 -41.48 19.64 -29.33
C THR A 1032 -42.46 19.64 -28.16
N TYR A 1033 -43.31 18.61 -28.03
CA TYR A 1033 -44.20 18.44 -26.87
C TYR A 1033 -43.38 18.33 -25.56
N PHE A 1034 -42.30 17.57 -25.56
CA PHE A 1034 -41.35 17.41 -24.45
C PHE A 1034 -40.40 18.60 -24.23
N THR A 1035 -40.69 19.76 -24.83
CA THR A 1035 -40.20 21.06 -24.32
C THR A 1035 -41.24 21.80 -23.46
N TRP A 1036 -42.53 21.46 -23.59
CA TRP A 1036 -43.62 22.10 -22.87
C TRP A 1036 -44.07 21.34 -21.62
N PHE A 1037 -44.14 20.00 -21.70
CA PHE A 1037 -44.65 19.09 -20.67
C PHE A 1037 -43.66 17.94 -20.41
N ASP A 1038 -43.81 17.22 -19.30
CA ASP A 1038 -42.80 16.26 -18.81
C ASP A 1038 -43.20 14.80 -19.08
N SER A 1039 -44.50 14.53 -19.20
CA SER A 1039 -45.07 13.25 -19.63
C SER A 1039 -46.29 13.48 -20.54
N PHE A 1040 -46.86 12.40 -21.08
CA PHE A 1040 -48.12 12.44 -21.82
C PHE A 1040 -49.38 12.40 -20.92
N ASP A 1041 -49.23 12.30 -19.59
CA ASP A 1041 -50.36 12.16 -18.66
C ASP A 1041 -51.22 13.43 -18.58
N GLU A 1042 -50.63 14.58 -18.90
CA GLU A 1042 -51.29 15.90 -19.00
C GLU A 1042 -52.29 15.99 -20.18
N ILE A 1043 -52.35 14.98 -21.07
CA ILE A 1043 -53.19 15.01 -22.28
C ILE A 1043 -54.65 14.66 -21.95
N GLU A 1044 -55.50 15.68 -21.96
CA GLU A 1044 -56.95 15.54 -21.80
C GLU A 1044 -57.57 14.85 -23.04
N MET A 1045 -58.15 13.67 -22.84
CA MET A 1045 -58.85 12.94 -23.90
C MET A 1045 -60.28 13.47 -24.12
N VAL A 1046 -60.51 14.05 -25.30
CA VAL A 1046 -61.80 14.62 -25.72
C VAL A 1046 -62.43 13.83 -26.87
N THR A 1047 -63.70 14.12 -27.17
CA THR A 1047 -64.40 13.58 -28.34
C THR A 1047 -64.02 14.29 -29.65
N ASP A 1048 -64.24 13.62 -30.79
CA ASP A 1048 -64.07 14.25 -32.11
C ASP A 1048 -65.05 15.43 -32.31
N ALA A 1049 -66.24 15.32 -31.71
CA ALA A 1049 -67.19 16.41 -31.59
C ALA A 1049 -66.56 17.67 -30.92
N THR A 1050 -65.74 17.51 -29.89
CA THR A 1050 -65.07 18.62 -29.18
C THR A 1050 -64.06 19.33 -30.09
N LEU A 1051 -63.19 18.57 -30.77
CA LEU A 1051 -62.22 19.14 -31.74
C LEU A 1051 -62.88 19.91 -32.89
N SER A 1052 -64.16 19.67 -33.18
CA SER A 1052 -64.91 20.41 -34.20
C SER A 1052 -65.29 21.84 -33.79
N THR A 1053 -65.22 22.18 -32.50
CA THR A 1053 -65.60 23.51 -31.98
C THR A 1053 -64.44 24.51 -31.95
N LEU A 1054 -63.19 24.02 -31.99
CA LEU A 1054 -61.97 24.80 -31.82
C LEU A 1054 -61.28 25.07 -33.16
N GLU A 1055 -60.99 26.34 -33.46
CA GLU A 1055 -60.29 26.76 -34.69
C GLU A 1055 -58.81 26.33 -34.67
N LEU A 1056 -58.27 25.94 -35.83
CA LEU A 1056 -56.89 25.48 -35.96
C LEU A 1056 -55.92 26.68 -36.06
N ALA A 1057 -54.93 26.74 -35.17
CA ALA A 1057 -53.86 27.73 -35.19
C ALA A 1057 -52.65 27.28 -36.05
N LEU A 1058 -51.56 28.05 -36.04
CA LEU A 1058 -50.26 27.57 -36.51
C LEU A 1058 -49.74 26.45 -35.59
N PRO A 1059 -48.82 25.58 -36.06
CA PRO A 1059 -48.11 24.64 -35.20
C PRO A 1059 -47.38 25.38 -34.07
N ILE A 1060 -47.33 24.75 -32.90
CA ILE A 1060 -46.60 25.28 -31.74
C ILE A 1060 -45.08 25.16 -31.97
N MET A 1061 -44.32 26.09 -31.42
CA MET A 1061 -42.85 26.04 -31.43
C MET A 1061 -42.32 25.22 -30.25
N PRO A 1062 -41.04 24.79 -30.26
CA PRO A 1062 -40.35 24.42 -29.03
C PRO A 1062 -40.49 25.55 -28.01
N LYS A 1063 -40.65 25.20 -26.73
CA LYS A 1063 -40.90 26.18 -25.68
C LYS A 1063 -39.73 27.16 -25.60
N PRO A 1064 -39.98 28.49 -25.63
CA PRO A 1064 -38.94 29.48 -25.43
C PRO A 1064 -38.25 29.30 -24.07
N ASP A 1065 -37.03 29.83 -23.96
CA ASP A 1065 -36.25 29.88 -22.74
C ASP A 1065 -35.83 28.51 -22.14
N VAL A 1066 -36.16 27.38 -22.78
CA VAL A 1066 -35.79 26.02 -22.31
C VAL A 1066 -35.07 25.15 -23.35
N VAL A 1067 -34.84 25.66 -24.57
CA VAL A 1067 -33.96 25.05 -25.60
C VAL A 1067 -33.21 26.12 -26.39
N LEU A 1068 -32.08 25.74 -26.99
CA LEU A 1068 -31.44 26.47 -28.09
C LEU A 1068 -31.92 25.90 -29.42
N VAL A 1069 -31.94 26.68 -30.51
CA VAL A 1069 -32.39 26.20 -31.83
C VAL A 1069 -31.44 26.57 -32.97
N LYS A 1070 -31.47 25.78 -34.04
CA LYS A 1070 -30.76 26.05 -35.31
C LYS A 1070 -31.49 25.41 -36.49
N THR A 1071 -30.97 25.60 -37.71
CA THR A 1071 -31.38 24.75 -38.84
C THR A 1071 -30.35 23.65 -39.11
N PRO A 1072 -30.74 22.46 -39.62
CA PRO A 1072 -29.78 21.45 -40.09
C PRO A 1072 -28.81 21.97 -41.17
N SER A 1073 -29.20 23.03 -41.89
CA SER A 1073 -28.47 23.63 -43.01
C SER A 1073 -27.49 24.75 -42.64
N THR A 1074 -27.47 25.23 -41.39
CA THR A 1074 -26.61 26.35 -40.95
C THR A 1074 -25.93 26.04 -39.62
N PRO A 1075 -24.72 26.59 -39.35
CA PRO A 1075 -24.05 26.48 -38.05
C PRO A 1075 -24.55 27.54 -37.04
N GLU A 1076 -25.45 28.44 -37.46
CA GLU A 1076 -25.97 29.53 -36.64
C GLU A 1076 -26.95 28.98 -35.59
N VAL A 1077 -26.63 29.17 -34.31
CA VAL A 1077 -27.45 28.76 -33.16
C VAL A 1077 -28.07 29.99 -32.50
N TYR A 1078 -29.35 29.89 -32.16
CA TYR A 1078 -30.15 30.97 -31.61
C TYR A 1078 -30.73 30.59 -30.26
N VAL A 1079 -30.70 31.55 -29.32
CA VAL A 1079 -31.54 31.52 -28.13
C VAL A 1079 -32.96 31.90 -28.55
N MET A 1080 -33.94 31.08 -28.17
CA MET A 1080 -35.36 31.35 -28.41
C MET A 1080 -35.97 31.98 -27.17
N ARG A 1081 -36.62 33.15 -27.32
CA ARG A 1081 -37.23 33.94 -26.23
C ARG A 1081 -38.70 34.19 -26.49
N ASP A 1082 -39.53 34.25 -25.45
CA ASP A 1082 -40.90 34.72 -25.62
C ASP A 1082 -40.92 36.25 -25.83
N GLY A 1083 -41.33 36.67 -27.02
CA GLY A 1083 -41.37 38.09 -27.41
C GLY A 1083 -42.77 38.73 -27.37
N GLN A 1084 -43.86 37.94 -27.41
CA GLN A 1084 -45.21 38.45 -27.72
C GLN A 1084 -46.39 37.70 -27.06
N ASP A 1085 -46.16 36.81 -26.10
CA ASP A 1085 -47.18 35.93 -25.48
C ASP A 1085 -47.89 34.98 -26.51
N ASP A 1086 -47.32 34.82 -27.72
CA ASP A 1086 -47.79 33.91 -28.78
C ASP A 1086 -46.78 32.75 -28.93
N PRO A 1087 -47.07 31.55 -28.41
CA PRO A 1087 -46.16 30.41 -28.45
C PRO A 1087 -46.00 29.78 -29.85
N THR A 1088 -46.63 30.36 -30.88
CA THR A 1088 -46.35 30.05 -32.29
C THR A 1088 -45.36 31.05 -32.94
N ARG A 1089 -44.92 32.09 -32.22
CA ARG A 1089 -44.10 33.21 -32.71
C ARG A 1089 -43.10 33.79 -31.68
N PRO A 1090 -42.13 33.00 -31.21
CA PRO A 1090 -41.05 33.51 -30.36
C PRO A 1090 -39.99 34.29 -31.16
N ASP A 1091 -39.26 35.16 -30.46
CA ASP A 1091 -38.14 35.93 -31.01
C ASP A 1091 -36.85 35.10 -30.95
N LEU A 1092 -35.95 35.33 -31.92
CA LEU A 1092 -34.67 34.62 -32.02
C LEU A 1092 -33.47 35.56 -31.83
N HIS A 1093 -32.57 35.22 -30.92
CA HIS A 1093 -31.33 35.98 -30.66
C HIS A 1093 -30.11 35.11 -31.01
N TRP A 1094 -29.24 35.61 -31.90
CA TRP A 1094 -28.11 34.83 -32.39
C TRP A 1094 -26.96 34.75 -31.36
N ILE A 1095 -26.37 33.56 -31.20
CA ILE A 1095 -25.09 33.36 -30.49
C ILE A 1095 -23.97 33.40 -31.54
N GLU A 1096 -23.07 34.37 -31.44
CA GLU A 1096 -22.13 34.67 -32.54
C GLU A 1096 -20.95 33.68 -32.63
N THR A 1097 -20.55 33.04 -31.53
CA THR A 1097 -19.44 32.06 -31.50
C THR A 1097 -19.71 30.84 -30.60
N GLU A 1098 -18.97 29.76 -30.83
CA GLU A 1098 -19.02 28.56 -29.98
C GLU A 1098 -18.38 28.80 -28.60
N GLU A 1099 -17.31 29.60 -28.52
CA GLU A 1099 -16.70 29.97 -27.25
C GLU A 1099 -17.70 30.71 -26.33
N GLN A 1100 -18.52 31.59 -26.91
CA GLN A 1100 -19.61 32.29 -26.22
C GLN A 1100 -20.69 31.31 -25.75
N ALA A 1101 -21.05 30.31 -26.56
CA ALA A 1101 -21.99 29.26 -26.14
C ALA A 1101 -21.45 28.41 -24.99
N ARG A 1102 -20.15 28.09 -24.98
CA ARG A 1102 -19.48 27.36 -23.89
C ARG A 1102 -19.33 28.19 -22.61
N GLU A 1103 -19.06 29.49 -22.73
CA GLU A 1103 -19.01 30.43 -21.60
C GLU A 1103 -20.40 30.57 -20.93
N TRP A 1104 -21.47 30.53 -21.72
CA TRP A 1104 -22.85 30.76 -21.25
C TRP A 1104 -23.59 29.48 -20.82
N PHE A 1105 -23.25 28.32 -21.39
CA PHE A 1105 -23.99 27.08 -21.19
C PHE A 1105 -23.11 25.85 -20.89
N GLY A 1106 -21.82 26.06 -20.60
CA GLY A 1106 -20.86 25.01 -20.24
C GLY A 1106 -20.38 24.16 -21.43
N SER A 1107 -19.56 23.15 -21.12
CA SER A 1107 -18.98 22.24 -22.13
C SER A 1107 -20.05 21.45 -22.90
N LEU A 1108 -21.17 21.13 -22.26
CA LEU A 1108 -22.27 20.33 -22.81
C LEU A 1108 -23.32 21.12 -23.62
N TRP A 1109 -23.11 22.43 -23.84
CA TRP A 1109 -24.08 23.34 -24.49
C TRP A 1109 -24.75 22.79 -25.77
N ALA A 1110 -24.01 22.02 -26.56
CA ALA A 1110 -24.48 21.44 -27.82
C ALA A 1110 -25.62 20.42 -27.64
N LEU A 1111 -25.74 19.78 -26.46
CA LEU A 1111 -26.85 18.89 -26.12
C LEU A 1111 -28.18 19.64 -25.95
N TYR A 1112 -28.15 20.96 -25.75
CA TYR A 1112 -29.34 21.80 -25.60
C TYR A 1112 -29.87 22.35 -26.95
N VAL A 1113 -29.25 21.97 -28.07
CA VAL A 1113 -29.51 22.54 -29.41
C VAL A 1113 -30.44 21.64 -30.23
N LEU A 1114 -31.65 22.12 -30.50
CA LEU A 1114 -32.65 21.45 -31.32
C LEU A 1114 -32.63 21.93 -32.78
N ASP A 1115 -32.53 20.98 -33.72
CA ASP A 1115 -32.70 21.24 -35.15
C ASP A 1115 -34.19 21.48 -35.51
N VAL A 1116 -34.50 22.64 -36.10
CA VAL A 1116 -35.85 22.99 -36.59
C VAL A 1116 -35.86 23.27 -38.11
N ASP A 1117 -37.02 23.11 -38.74
CA ASP A 1117 -37.14 23.23 -40.20
C ASP A 1117 -36.80 24.66 -40.71
N PRO A 1118 -35.97 24.82 -41.76
CA PRO A 1118 -35.56 26.13 -42.26
C PRO A 1118 -36.72 27.04 -42.71
N THR A 1119 -37.86 26.46 -43.12
CA THR A 1119 -39.05 27.23 -43.51
C THR A 1119 -39.81 27.80 -42.32
N ILE A 1120 -39.46 27.42 -41.09
CA ILE A 1120 -40.00 27.96 -39.84
C ILE A 1120 -39.16 29.17 -39.39
N ILE A 1121 -37.85 29.02 -39.21
CA ILE A 1121 -36.96 30.12 -38.79
C ILE A 1121 -37.07 31.33 -39.73
N SER A 1122 -37.21 31.10 -41.04
CA SER A 1122 -37.40 32.17 -42.05
C SER A 1122 -38.74 32.95 -41.95
N ARG A 1123 -39.54 32.75 -40.90
CA ARG A 1123 -40.77 33.49 -40.59
C ARG A 1123 -40.78 34.14 -39.19
N LEU A 1124 -39.74 33.93 -38.40
CA LEU A 1124 -39.55 34.52 -37.08
C LEU A 1124 -38.68 35.78 -37.21
N ASP A 1125 -38.87 36.74 -36.31
CA ASP A 1125 -38.04 37.94 -36.26
C ASP A 1125 -36.74 37.63 -35.51
N VAL A 1126 -35.60 37.97 -36.13
CA VAL A 1126 -34.27 37.81 -35.53
C VAL A 1126 -33.86 39.14 -34.91
N CYS A 1127 -33.69 39.13 -33.60
CA CYS A 1127 -33.42 40.29 -32.75
C CYS A 1127 -31.91 40.50 -32.52
N GLU A 1128 -31.56 41.65 -31.94
CA GLU A 1128 -30.17 41.96 -31.53
C GLU A 1128 -29.65 40.92 -30.52
N PRO A 1129 -28.35 40.56 -30.51
CA PRO A 1129 -27.82 39.50 -29.64
C PRO A 1129 -28.08 39.72 -28.14
N CYS A 1130 -28.29 38.62 -27.39
CA CYS A 1130 -28.49 38.65 -25.93
C CYS A 1130 -27.24 39.15 -25.18
N THR A 1131 -27.44 39.61 -23.94
CA THR A 1131 -26.36 39.92 -22.99
C THR A 1131 -26.27 38.85 -21.89
N VAL A 1132 -25.14 38.79 -21.18
CA VAL A 1132 -24.88 37.72 -20.20
C VAL A 1132 -25.85 37.75 -19.02
N GLU A 1133 -26.27 38.95 -18.56
CA GLU A 1133 -27.26 39.09 -17.48
C GLU A 1133 -28.65 38.51 -17.84
N ASP A 1134 -28.94 38.26 -19.13
CA ASP A 1134 -30.19 37.65 -19.57
C ASP A 1134 -30.21 36.12 -19.41
N ILE A 1135 -29.07 35.48 -19.07
CA ILE A 1135 -28.82 34.05 -19.35
C ILE A 1135 -28.72 33.14 -18.10
N ASP A 1136 -28.36 33.65 -16.92
CA ASP A 1136 -28.22 32.83 -15.69
C ASP A 1136 -29.47 31.97 -15.37
N ALA A 1137 -30.67 32.52 -15.60
CA ALA A 1137 -31.94 31.81 -15.41
C ALA A 1137 -32.18 30.71 -16.46
N LEU A 1138 -31.58 30.84 -17.64
CA LEU A 1138 -31.72 29.90 -18.75
C LEU A 1138 -30.95 28.61 -18.46
N LEU A 1139 -29.67 28.72 -18.05
CA LEU A 1139 -28.78 27.57 -17.84
C LEU A 1139 -29.36 26.55 -16.84
N THR A 1140 -29.93 27.03 -15.74
CA THR A 1140 -30.59 26.19 -14.74
C THR A 1140 -31.78 25.41 -15.33
N THR A 1141 -32.52 26.03 -16.26
CA THR A 1141 -33.73 25.44 -16.87
C THR A 1141 -33.39 24.49 -18.03
N LEU A 1142 -32.40 24.85 -18.85
CA LEU A 1142 -31.83 24.01 -19.93
C LEU A 1142 -31.29 22.68 -19.38
N THR A 1143 -30.54 22.74 -18.27
CA THR A 1143 -29.91 21.57 -17.64
C THR A 1143 -30.95 20.56 -17.13
N MET A 1144 -32.08 21.02 -16.56
CA MET A 1144 -33.15 20.09 -16.15
C MET A 1144 -33.95 19.54 -17.35
N ARG A 1145 -34.09 20.30 -18.45
CA ARG A 1145 -34.83 19.85 -19.64
C ARG A 1145 -34.07 18.86 -20.52
N SER A 1146 -32.74 18.91 -20.57
CA SER A 1146 -31.98 17.94 -21.39
C SER A 1146 -32.20 16.49 -20.96
N LEU A 1147 -32.32 16.24 -19.65
CA LEU A 1147 -32.64 14.93 -19.07
C LEU A 1147 -34.02 14.41 -19.50
N LEU A 1148 -35.00 15.29 -19.69
CA LEU A 1148 -36.34 14.93 -20.19
C LEU A 1148 -36.32 14.68 -21.70
N MET A 1149 -35.60 15.49 -22.47
CA MET A 1149 -35.49 15.31 -23.93
C MET A 1149 -34.71 14.04 -24.31
N GLN A 1150 -33.77 13.59 -23.47
CA GLN A 1150 -33.10 12.29 -23.63
C GLN A 1150 -34.06 11.11 -23.37
N ARG A 1151 -34.93 11.19 -22.34
CA ARG A 1151 -35.97 10.16 -22.09
C ARG A 1151 -36.94 10.06 -23.26
N ALA A 1152 -37.39 11.19 -23.81
CA ALA A 1152 -38.26 11.24 -25.00
C ALA A 1152 -37.59 10.73 -26.30
N GLN A 1153 -36.30 10.44 -26.30
CA GLN A 1153 -35.59 9.79 -27.42
C GLN A 1153 -35.28 8.30 -27.14
N ALA A 1154 -35.51 7.83 -25.91
CA ALA A 1154 -35.31 6.43 -25.52
C ALA A 1154 -36.57 5.55 -25.73
N GLY A 1155 -37.77 6.16 -25.67
CA GLY A 1155 -39.07 5.49 -25.84
C GLY A 1155 -40.10 5.96 -24.83
#